data_AF-A0A146F3H4-F1
#
_entry.id   AF-A0A146F3H4-F1
#
_cell.length_a   1.000
_cell.length_b   1.000
_cell.length_c   1.000
_cell.angle_alpha   90.00
_cell.angle_beta   90.00
_cell.angle_gamma   90.00
#
_symmetry.space_group_name_H-M   'P 1'
#
loop_
_entity.id
_entity.type
_entity.pdbx_description
1 polymer ?
#
loop_
_entity_poly.entity_id
_entity_poly.type
_entity_poly.pdbx_seq_one_letter_code
_entity_poly.pdbx_strand_id
1 'polypeptide(L)'
;MQGQRAQRRPRGKYARLICRGCRARKIKCVLACPLASLGPLGTPQPPATCCERCRNLDLECIVESNPLGRPATKRANRGNVASNSPPPDTSNSPRPSPQHDEKAAKLSDSIQHYLFSGAILDDHSMLQELPDAAESTSDADRLYHAMANTSSFIAGVLAKDASFGSTIQLVSDWSTSLTDTVSHDLAATLDKLLAWHRLFLIGTPSLLHLRERLFSTDPNTNNVATKLLFAVLCLAACESSENVRRQNGSLRNTLLQAVSSYGQDFMFSPPTHIDSVAVCRFLSAFKPTALATSKRVASQSIKAELYLTIAYRIAERLGLLPEPGAIPFLDTTATDSVVMERELVLSIQGLEITAEEFLMGDFLTMTLQGFRQVLQRMQPHIDSYQMFLETHSCSPVIIFHVKWITATYMQIEAMANSKQSWMSPSRLFIVVEEGEKKCLAEVNSAYHLLSEAAKDERQNEVVIISSLLELRFHAVIAKIFGLGLFYISVWKARMEKDRPQKGTEIYPDEASQMGNTVINFMMTTPDSQSDSQFFKFLRQFGGRYPDKLQGILAKFIEGASMKHGGIDYIAPVRPIVIEVVNLCKNIVENNLIRLKGSGRLHPNFDKQLDLFKQCADALVAMVSQSGNSPEVAFRSGCMYIASSKMLNGLQDLMYTLKQQSSMVRKYDEAMGVVDTPVNTTEPFAMPNVQFSSFEAWNMWPYSNTMHGAFQPGDILDWGQLSSTIWPPDPMTDLPNTAIRLPSTAAEFESSMPPFHE
;
A
#
# COMPACT_ATOMS: atom_id res chain seq x y z
N MET A 1 -15.45 37.63 32.14
CA MET A 1 -16.55 37.07 32.97
C MET A 1 -16.19 35.63 33.35
N GLN A 2 -16.05 35.35 34.64
CA GLN A 2 -15.68 34.03 35.17
C GLN A 2 -16.81 33.02 34.94
N GLY A 3 -16.56 32.02 34.09
CA GLY A 3 -17.49 30.91 33.86
C GLY A 3 -17.48 29.91 35.02
N GLN A 4 -18.60 29.80 35.72
CA GLN A 4 -18.84 28.80 36.76
C GLN A 4 -18.64 27.39 36.19
N ARG A 5 -17.71 26.62 36.78
CA ARG A 5 -17.59 25.17 36.56
C ARG A 5 -18.87 24.48 37.05
N ALA A 6 -19.58 23.81 36.14
CA ALA A 6 -20.73 22.98 36.50
C ALA A 6 -20.30 21.86 37.46
N GLN A 7 -20.82 21.90 38.70
CA GLN A 7 -20.63 20.86 39.71
C GLN A 7 -21.12 19.50 39.16
N ARG A 8 -20.25 18.48 39.22
CA ARG A 8 -20.59 17.10 38.86
C ARG A 8 -21.61 16.55 39.87
N ARG A 9 -22.89 16.51 39.47
CA ARG A 9 -23.96 15.83 40.24
C ARG A 9 -23.71 14.31 40.31
N PRO A 10 -24.09 13.64 41.41
CA PRO A 10 -23.98 12.18 41.54
C PRO A 10 -24.85 11.49 40.49
N ARG A 11 -24.28 10.50 39.77
CA ARG A 11 -24.98 9.72 38.72
C ARG A 11 -25.96 8.73 39.34
N GLY A 12 -27.13 9.21 39.79
CA GLY A 12 -28.26 8.37 40.22
C GLY A 12 -29.18 8.02 39.05
N LYS A 13 -29.66 6.76 39.01
CA LYS A 13 -30.73 6.11 38.18
C LYS A 13 -30.75 6.33 36.64
N TYR A 14 -30.24 7.45 36.15
CA TYR A 14 -30.13 7.87 34.76
C TYR A 14 -29.18 7.01 33.90
N ALA A 15 -28.20 6.34 34.53
CA ALA A 15 -27.28 5.43 33.83
C ALA A 15 -27.98 4.16 33.26
N ARG A 16 -29.26 3.95 33.58
CA ARG A 16 -30.07 2.82 33.09
C ARG A 16 -30.89 3.17 31.85
N LEU A 17 -30.74 4.36 31.26
CA LEU A 17 -31.45 4.78 30.05
C LEU A 17 -30.49 5.16 28.93
N ILE A 18 -30.82 4.79 27.69
CA ILE A 18 -30.06 5.14 26.48
C ILE A 18 -31.01 5.28 25.30
N CYS A 19 -30.77 6.23 24.37
CA CYS A 19 -31.55 6.28 23.14
C CYS A 19 -31.05 5.26 22.10
N ARG A 20 -31.95 4.71 21.28
CA ARG A 20 -31.63 3.71 20.24
C ARG A 20 -30.50 4.17 19.31
N GLY A 21 -30.56 5.42 18.85
CA GLY A 21 -29.57 5.99 17.94
C GLY A 21 -28.15 6.09 18.53
N CYS A 22 -28.03 6.36 19.83
CA CYS A 22 -26.74 6.36 20.51
C CYS A 22 -26.27 4.93 20.87
N ARG A 23 -27.21 4.04 21.20
CA ARG A 23 -26.92 2.62 21.48
C ARG A 23 -26.39 1.88 20.25
N ALA A 24 -27.06 2.02 19.10
CA ALA A 24 -26.65 1.39 17.84
C ALA A 24 -25.24 1.82 17.41
N ARG A 25 -24.87 3.06 17.72
CA ARG A 25 -23.56 3.63 17.39
C ARG A 25 -22.52 3.49 18.50
N LYS A 26 -22.86 2.84 19.62
CA LYS A 26 -22.00 2.66 20.82
C LYS A 26 -21.37 3.97 21.34
N ILE A 27 -22.07 5.09 21.22
CA ILE A 27 -21.59 6.41 21.66
C ILE A 27 -22.26 6.86 22.96
N LYS A 28 -21.65 7.83 23.63
CA LYS A 28 -22.18 8.39 24.88
C LYS A 28 -23.49 9.14 24.62
N CYS A 29 -24.57 8.69 25.28
CA CYS A 29 -25.86 9.37 25.27
C CYS A 29 -25.94 10.35 26.44
N VAL A 30 -26.23 11.62 26.15
CA VAL A 30 -26.44 12.68 27.15
C VAL A 30 -27.88 13.17 27.00
N LEU A 31 -28.79 12.70 27.86
CA LEU A 31 -30.17 13.19 27.93
C LEU A 31 -30.22 14.36 28.89
N ALA A 32 -31.00 15.37 28.53
CA ALA A 32 -31.01 16.66 29.20
C ALA A 32 -31.72 16.64 30.58
N CYS A 33 -32.56 15.64 30.88
CA CYS A 33 -33.53 15.74 31.99
C CYS A 33 -33.62 14.50 32.91
N PRO A 34 -34.10 14.68 34.17
CA PRO A 34 -34.40 13.57 35.09
C PRO A 34 -35.50 12.63 34.55
N LEU A 35 -35.54 11.39 35.05
CA LEU A 35 -36.45 10.33 34.62
C LEU A 35 -37.94 10.74 34.57
N ALA A 36 -38.39 11.62 35.47
CA ALA A 36 -39.79 12.03 35.63
C ALA A 36 -40.32 12.92 34.49
N SER A 37 -39.43 13.46 33.66
CA SER A 37 -39.76 14.37 32.55
C SER A 37 -39.59 13.74 31.18
N LEU A 38 -39.20 12.46 31.11
CA LEU A 38 -39.19 11.72 29.85
C LEU A 38 -40.62 11.26 29.54
N GLY A 39 -41.04 11.41 28.28
CA GLY A 39 -42.26 10.77 27.79
C GLY A 39 -42.15 9.23 27.86
N PRO A 40 -43.23 8.50 27.54
CA PRO A 40 -43.24 7.04 27.62
C PRO A 40 -42.00 6.41 26.98
N LEU A 41 -41.40 5.42 27.66
CA LEU A 41 -40.25 4.71 27.09
C LEU A 41 -40.68 3.96 25.83
N GLY A 42 -39.82 3.95 24.80
CA GLY A 42 -40.14 3.34 23.51
C GLY A 42 -40.90 4.25 22.53
N THR A 43 -41.27 5.49 22.90
CA THR A 43 -41.78 6.49 21.96
C THR A 43 -40.76 7.62 21.71
N PRO A 44 -40.84 8.31 20.55
CA PRO A 44 -40.01 9.47 20.26
C PRO A 44 -40.19 10.55 21.33
N GLN A 45 -39.07 11.00 21.90
CA GLN A 45 -39.06 12.07 22.89
C GLN A 45 -39.23 13.44 22.21
N PRO A 46 -39.97 14.39 22.80
CA PRO A 46 -40.01 15.76 22.30
C PRO A 46 -38.63 16.44 22.37
N PRO A 47 -38.35 17.47 21.55
CA PRO A 47 -37.03 18.11 21.45
C PRO A 47 -36.45 18.60 22.79
N ALA A 48 -37.30 18.99 23.73
CA ALA A 48 -36.92 19.42 25.07
C ALA A 48 -36.33 18.30 25.95
N THR A 49 -36.65 17.04 25.65
CA THR A 49 -36.26 15.86 26.44
C THR A 49 -35.40 14.86 25.65
N CYS A 50 -35.17 15.14 24.36
CA CYS A 50 -34.20 14.46 23.51
C CYS A 50 -32.78 14.46 24.10
N CYS A 51 -31.97 13.48 23.69
CA CYS A 51 -30.55 13.54 23.98
C CYS A 51 -29.89 14.67 23.17
N GLU A 52 -28.85 15.28 23.73
CA GLU A 52 -28.14 16.43 23.17
C GLU A 52 -27.75 16.21 21.71
N ARG A 53 -27.28 14.99 21.39
CA ARG A 53 -26.94 14.60 20.02
C ARG A 53 -28.16 14.52 19.11
N CYS A 54 -29.22 13.83 19.51
CA CYS A 54 -30.43 13.71 18.69
C CYS A 54 -31.07 15.09 18.46
N ARG A 55 -31.03 15.96 19.47
CA ARG A 55 -31.48 17.35 19.35
C ARG A 55 -30.63 18.16 18.37
N ASN A 56 -29.30 18.05 18.44
CA ASN A 56 -28.40 18.82 17.56
C ASN A 56 -28.38 18.32 16.11
N LEU A 57 -28.78 17.07 15.89
CA LEU A 57 -28.80 16.42 14.57
C LEU A 57 -30.22 16.28 14.00
N ASP A 58 -31.23 16.85 14.68
CA ASP A 58 -32.65 16.73 14.35
C ASP A 58 -33.10 15.29 14.07
N LEU A 59 -32.69 14.35 14.93
CA LEU A 59 -32.98 12.93 14.83
C LEU A 59 -34.04 12.50 15.85
N GLU A 60 -34.86 11.50 15.50
CA GLU A 60 -35.78 10.87 16.44
C GLU A 60 -35.04 10.24 17.63
N CYS A 61 -35.39 10.69 18.84
CA CYS A 61 -34.79 10.21 20.09
C CYS A 61 -35.74 9.24 20.80
N ILE A 62 -35.64 7.94 20.50
CA ILE A 62 -36.41 6.90 21.19
C ILE A 62 -35.57 6.37 22.36
N VAL A 63 -36.02 6.59 23.60
CA VAL A 63 -35.30 6.21 24.84
C VAL A 63 -35.80 4.87 25.36
N GLU A 64 -34.85 3.98 25.69
CA GLU A 64 -35.12 2.65 26.23
C GLU A 64 -34.36 2.40 27.53
N SER A 65 -34.80 1.39 28.28
CA SER A 65 -34.05 0.84 29.41
C SER A 65 -32.82 0.08 28.91
N ASN A 66 -31.67 0.38 29.50
CA ASN A 66 -30.41 -0.32 29.27
C ASN A 66 -30.23 -1.40 30.36
N PRO A 67 -30.30 -2.71 30.03
CA PRO A 67 -30.08 -3.78 30.99
C PRO A 67 -28.62 -3.91 31.44
N LEU A 68 -27.68 -3.27 30.73
CA LEU A 68 -26.24 -3.30 31.05
C LEU A 68 -25.86 -2.14 31.98
N GLY A 69 -26.14 -2.31 33.27
CA GLY A 69 -25.32 -1.68 34.30
C GLY A 69 -23.87 -2.13 34.16
N ARG A 70 -22.90 -1.22 34.34
CA ARG A 70 -21.45 -1.49 34.29
C ARG A 70 -21.13 -2.81 35.04
N PRO A 71 -20.26 -3.70 34.54
CA PRO A 71 -19.81 -4.84 35.33
C PRO A 71 -19.26 -4.32 36.66
N ALA A 72 -19.79 -4.84 37.78
CA ALA A 72 -19.19 -4.62 39.07
C ALA A 72 -17.74 -5.10 38.99
N THR A 73 -16.79 -4.20 39.26
CA THR A 73 -15.40 -4.57 39.52
C THR A 73 -15.42 -5.61 40.65
N LYS A 74 -15.23 -6.88 40.30
CA LYS A 74 -14.88 -7.93 41.26
C LYS A 74 -13.54 -7.52 41.86
N ARG A 75 -13.59 -6.78 42.98
CA ARG A 75 -12.55 -6.81 43.99
C ARG A 75 -12.49 -8.26 44.43
N ALA A 76 -11.48 -8.99 43.96
CA ALA A 76 -11.11 -10.24 44.59
C ALA A 76 -10.69 -9.89 46.02
N ASN A 77 -11.53 -10.29 46.97
CA ASN A 77 -11.17 -10.46 48.36
C ASN A 77 -9.96 -11.41 48.41
N ARG A 78 -8.76 -10.87 48.62
CA ARG A 78 -7.78 -11.55 49.48
C ARG A 78 -7.93 -10.94 50.86
N GLY A 79 -8.30 -11.81 51.80
CA GLY A 79 -8.56 -11.46 53.18
C GLY A 79 -7.35 -10.88 53.91
N ASN A 80 -7.69 -10.19 54.98
CA ASN A 80 -6.81 -9.63 56.00
C ASN A 80 -5.67 -10.57 56.40
N VAL A 81 -4.43 -10.14 56.19
CA VAL A 81 -3.35 -10.33 57.17
C VAL A 81 -2.74 -8.96 57.40
N ALA A 82 -2.64 -8.62 58.68
CA ALA A 82 -2.37 -7.30 59.20
C ALA A 82 -0.94 -6.81 58.96
N SER A 83 -0.80 -5.48 59.06
CA SER A 83 0.34 -4.74 59.62
C SER A 83 1.73 -5.03 59.03
N ASN A 84 2.22 -4.11 58.19
CA ASN A 84 3.43 -3.31 58.46
C ASN A 84 3.73 -2.42 57.25
N SER A 85 3.61 -1.10 57.43
CA SER A 85 4.29 -0.11 56.60
C SER A 85 5.53 0.35 57.34
N PRO A 86 6.69 0.43 56.66
CA PRO A 86 7.35 1.73 56.50
C PRO A 86 8.13 1.83 55.15
N PRO A 87 8.92 2.89 54.88
CA PRO A 87 8.56 4.26 54.48
C PRO A 87 9.17 4.61 53.08
N PRO A 88 9.10 5.85 52.57
CA PRO A 88 9.61 6.20 51.24
C PRO A 88 11.08 6.60 51.30
N ASP A 89 11.96 5.93 50.54
CA ASP A 89 13.38 6.28 50.46
C ASP A 89 13.77 6.92 49.13
N THR A 90 14.03 8.22 49.20
CA THR A 90 15.06 8.92 48.42
C THR A 90 16.46 8.45 48.86
N SER A 91 17.29 7.93 47.94
CA SER A 91 18.72 8.26 47.87
C SER A 91 19.43 7.57 46.70
N ASN A 92 20.37 8.32 46.12
CA ASN A 92 21.32 7.91 45.08
C ASN A 92 22.32 6.86 45.57
N SER A 93 22.54 5.78 44.81
CA SER A 93 23.87 5.33 44.35
C SER A 93 23.72 4.04 43.48
N PRO A 94 24.69 3.74 42.60
CA PRO A 94 24.50 2.86 41.45
C PRO A 94 24.72 1.39 41.81
N ARG A 95 23.86 0.52 41.30
CA ARG A 95 24.05 -0.94 41.32
C ARG A 95 23.85 -1.54 39.91
N PRO A 96 24.53 -2.66 39.64
CA PRO A 96 25.15 -2.95 38.36
C PRO A 96 24.13 -3.44 37.34
N SER A 97 24.44 -3.15 36.08
CA SER A 97 23.78 -3.67 34.89
C SER A 97 23.52 -5.17 34.98
N PRO A 98 22.26 -5.63 34.82
CA PRO A 98 22.01 -6.97 34.35
C PRO A 98 22.30 -6.98 32.84
N GLN A 99 23.44 -7.55 32.47
CA GLN A 99 23.58 -8.18 31.17
C GLN A 99 22.50 -9.26 31.06
N HIS A 100 21.42 -8.95 30.38
CA HIS A 100 20.55 -9.93 29.77
C HIS A 100 20.22 -9.43 28.38
N ASP A 101 20.79 -10.10 27.38
CA ASP A 101 20.38 -10.03 25.98
C ASP A 101 18.91 -10.44 25.88
N GLU A 102 17.98 -9.49 26.09
CA GLU A 102 16.65 -9.59 25.51
C GLU A 102 16.83 -9.39 23.99
N LYS A 103 17.02 -10.49 23.27
CA LYS A 103 16.89 -10.54 21.80
C LYS A 103 15.50 -10.02 21.47
N ALA A 104 15.39 -8.73 21.12
CA ALA A 104 14.19 -8.17 20.53
C ALA A 104 13.78 -9.10 19.37
N ALA A 105 12.54 -9.60 19.41
CA ALA A 105 12.00 -10.46 18.35
C ALA A 105 12.30 -9.81 17.01
N LYS A 106 13.07 -10.49 16.16
CA LYS A 106 13.47 -9.91 14.89
C LYS A 106 12.21 -9.79 14.04
N LEU A 107 12.10 -8.73 13.23
CA LEU A 107 11.00 -8.59 12.27
C LEU A 107 10.90 -9.82 11.35
N SER A 108 12.02 -10.49 11.07
CA SER A 108 12.09 -11.78 10.38
C SER A 108 11.20 -12.83 11.04
N ASP A 109 11.21 -12.94 12.37
CA ASP A 109 10.48 -13.97 13.12
C ASP A 109 8.97 -13.69 13.05
N SER A 110 8.60 -12.40 13.06
CA SER A 110 7.21 -11.97 12.88
C SER A 110 6.71 -12.21 11.46
N ILE A 111 7.52 -11.90 10.44
CA ILE A 111 7.23 -12.20 9.05
C ILE A 111 7.11 -13.71 8.86
N GLN A 112 8.02 -14.48 9.47
CA GLN A 112 8.01 -15.94 9.42
C GLN A 112 6.72 -16.48 10.02
N HIS A 113 6.26 -15.95 11.15
CA HIS A 113 4.97 -16.34 11.70
C HIS A 113 3.80 -16.08 10.73
N TYR A 114 3.82 -15.02 9.91
CA TYR A 114 2.73 -14.78 8.97
C TYR A 114 2.83 -15.64 7.69
N LEU A 115 4.04 -15.88 7.19
CA LEU A 115 4.28 -16.68 5.98
C LEU A 115 4.24 -18.20 6.27
N PHE A 116 4.57 -18.63 7.49
CA PHE A 116 4.72 -20.05 7.86
C PHE A 116 3.81 -20.50 9.02
N SER A 117 2.77 -19.74 9.40
CA SER A 117 1.95 -19.97 10.61
C SER A 117 1.37 -21.38 10.77
N GLY A 118 1.19 -22.15 9.71
CA GLY A 118 0.66 -23.51 9.82
C GLY A 118 1.61 -24.59 9.41
N ALA A 119 2.91 -24.27 9.25
CA ALA A 119 4.00 -25.21 9.00
C ALA A 119 4.46 -25.99 10.24
N ILE A 120 4.02 -25.56 11.42
CA ILE A 120 4.68 -25.87 12.70
C ILE A 120 4.08 -27.14 13.36
N LEU A 121 3.10 -27.79 12.73
CA LEU A 121 2.29 -28.81 13.40
C LEU A 121 2.60 -30.28 13.10
N ASP A 122 3.60 -30.62 12.27
CA ASP A 122 3.94 -32.04 12.08
C ASP A 122 5.44 -32.34 12.28
N ASP A 123 5.68 -32.95 13.44
CA ASP A 123 6.78 -33.84 13.87
C ASP A 123 8.03 -33.91 12.96
N HIS A 124 8.95 -32.98 13.17
CA HIS A 124 10.29 -33.27 13.71
C HIS A 124 11.02 -31.94 13.97
N SER A 125 11.41 -31.74 15.23
CA SER A 125 12.11 -30.57 15.76
C SER A 125 13.21 -30.03 14.86
N MET A 126 13.08 -28.81 14.32
CA MET A 126 14.23 -28.05 13.77
C MET A 126 14.14 -26.52 13.93
N LEU A 127 13.03 -25.95 14.42
CA LEU A 127 12.96 -24.53 14.82
C LEU A 127 12.23 -24.40 16.17
N GLN A 128 12.85 -23.62 17.04
CA GLN A 128 12.72 -23.55 18.50
C GLN A 128 11.28 -23.40 19.06
N GLU A 129 10.99 -24.16 20.12
CA GLU A 129 9.74 -24.20 20.90
C GLU A 129 9.27 -22.82 21.39
N LEU A 130 7.97 -22.52 21.20
CA LEU A 130 7.22 -21.52 21.96
C LEU A 130 5.86 -22.14 22.40
N PRO A 131 5.29 -21.73 23.54
CA PRO A 131 4.33 -22.53 24.29
C PRO A 131 2.91 -22.51 23.72
N ASP A 132 2.24 -23.65 23.91
CA ASP A 132 0.82 -23.96 23.68
C ASP A 132 -0.14 -22.75 23.72
N ALA A 133 -1.02 -22.65 22.72
CA ALA A 133 -2.36 -22.11 22.93
C ALA A 133 -3.31 -22.52 21.79
N ALA A 134 -4.44 -23.12 22.15
CA ALA A 134 -5.60 -23.36 21.31
C ALA A 134 -5.90 -22.15 20.40
N GLU A 135 -5.82 -22.36 19.08
CA GLU A 135 -6.11 -21.32 18.10
C GLU A 135 -7.55 -20.83 18.24
N SER A 136 -7.70 -19.54 18.52
CA SER A 136 -9.00 -18.87 18.46
C SER A 136 -9.36 -18.63 16.99
N THR A 137 -10.62 -18.83 16.59
CA THR A 137 -11.11 -18.52 15.23
C THR A 137 -10.80 -17.07 14.80
N SER A 138 -10.58 -16.15 15.74
CA SER A 138 -10.23 -14.75 15.45
C SER A 138 -8.79 -14.55 14.95
N ASP A 139 -7.88 -15.49 15.21
CA ASP A 139 -6.50 -15.41 14.74
C ASP A 139 -6.36 -15.90 13.29
N ALA A 140 -7.16 -16.89 12.87
CA ALA A 140 -7.24 -17.35 11.49
C ALA A 140 -7.77 -16.26 10.54
N ASP A 141 -8.85 -15.56 10.92
CA ASP A 141 -9.40 -14.45 10.12
C ASP A 141 -8.41 -13.28 9.98
N ARG A 142 -7.61 -13.02 11.02
CA ARG A 142 -6.57 -11.98 10.96
C ARG A 142 -5.41 -12.40 10.07
N LEU A 143 -5.02 -13.66 10.11
CA LEU A 143 -3.99 -14.22 9.24
C LEU A 143 -4.44 -14.14 7.77
N TYR A 144 -5.69 -14.54 7.50
CA TYR A 144 -6.35 -14.39 6.20
C TYR A 144 -6.23 -12.96 5.66
N HIS A 145 -6.71 -11.97 6.42
CA HIS A 145 -6.70 -10.59 5.96
C HIS A 145 -5.29 -10.01 5.81
N ALA A 146 -4.34 -10.44 6.65
CA ALA A 146 -2.94 -10.08 6.50
C ALA A 146 -2.37 -10.61 5.18
N MET A 147 -2.57 -11.89 4.90
CA MET A 147 -2.07 -12.51 3.67
C MET A 147 -2.75 -11.96 2.42
N ALA A 148 -4.03 -11.61 2.53
CA ALA A 148 -4.80 -11.08 1.42
C ALA A 148 -4.55 -9.59 1.13
N ASN A 149 -4.13 -8.82 2.12
CA ASN A 149 -3.91 -7.39 1.96
C ASN A 149 -2.55 -7.00 2.54
N THR A 150 -1.63 -6.56 1.67
CA THR A 150 -0.27 -6.18 2.06
C THR A 150 -0.25 -5.12 3.16
N SER A 151 -1.20 -4.19 3.18
CA SER A 151 -1.29 -3.18 4.24
C SER A 151 -1.66 -3.82 5.59
N SER A 152 -2.51 -4.84 5.59
CA SER A 152 -2.85 -5.63 6.78
C SER A 152 -1.68 -6.50 7.24
N PHE A 153 -0.93 -7.11 6.31
CA PHE A 153 0.31 -7.82 6.61
C PHE A 153 1.34 -6.90 7.28
N ILE A 154 1.64 -5.75 6.65
CA ILE A 154 2.58 -4.76 7.17
C ILE A 154 2.15 -4.28 8.56
N ALA A 155 0.86 -3.93 8.72
CA ALA A 155 0.31 -3.52 10.02
C ALA A 155 0.43 -4.62 11.08
N GLY A 156 0.20 -5.89 10.71
CA GLY A 156 0.32 -7.05 11.60
C GLY A 156 1.75 -7.31 12.04
N VAL A 157 2.70 -7.29 11.10
CA VAL A 157 4.14 -7.45 11.39
C VAL A 157 4.65 -6.32 12.30
N LEU A 158 4.35 -5.06 11.96
CA LEU A 158 4.82 -3.92 12.74
C LEU A 158 4.15 -3.80 14.12
N ALA A 159 2.96 -4.34 14.30
CA ALA A 159 2.31 -4.40 15.61
C ALA A 159 3.07 -5.28 16.62
N LYS A 160 3.84 -6.26 16.14
CA LYS A 160 4.68 -7.14 16.97
C LYS A 160 6.04 -6.50 17.33
N ASP A 161 6.48 -5.47 16.62
CA ASP A 161 7.74 -4.78 16.90
C ASP A 161 7.62 -3.82 18.11
N ALA A 162 8.56 -3.93 19.05
CA ALA A 162 8.56 -3.13 20.28
C ALA A 162 8.81 -1.62 20.02
N SER A 163 9.58 -1.30 18.99
CA SER A 163 10.17 0.02 18.74
C SER A 163 9.44 0.85 17.69
N PHE A 164 8.74 0.23 16.73
CA PHE A 164 7.98 0.98 15.71
C PHE A 164 6.95 1.90 16.34
N GLY A 165 6.97 3.19 15.97
CA GLY A 165 6.03 4.19 16.49
C GLY A 165 6.12 4.46 18.00
N SER A 166 7.19 4.02 18.67
CA SER A 166 7.37 4.18 20.12
C SER A 166 7.53 5.63 20.57
N THR A 167 8.00 6.53 19.70
CA THR A 167 8.15 7.97 20.01
C THR A 167 6.92 8.79 19.63
N ILE A 168 5.86 8.16 19.13
CA ILE A 168 4.60 8.85 18.81
C ILE A 168 3.95 9.26 20.12
N GLN A 169 3.93 10.56 20.37
CA GLN A 169 3.29 11.18 21.53
C GLN A 169 2.27 12.20 21.05
N LEU A 170 1.10 12.18 21.68
CA LEU A 170 0.08 13.17 21.44
C LEU A 170 0.44 14.47 22.17
N VAL A 171 0.57 15.55 21.42
CA VAL A 171 0.65 16.90 21.99
C VAL A 171 -0.71 17.55 21.81
N SER A 172 -1.36 17.90 22.93
CA SER A 172 -2.71 18.47 22.92
C SER A 172 -2.73 19.97 22.69
N ASP A 173 -1.67 20.68 23.08
CA ASP A 173 -1.71 22.12 23.21
C ASP A 173 -0.72 22.77 22.24
N TRP A 174 -1.26 23.40 21.17
CA TRP A 174 -0.52 24.24 20.25
C TRP A 174 -1.20 25.62 20.17
N SER A 175 -0.46 26.68 20.50
CA SER A 175 -1.01 28.05 20.59
C SER A 175 -0.33 29.06 19.67
N THR A 176 0.80 28.73 19.05
CA THR A 176 1.56 29.66 18.20
C THR A 176 0.94 29.72 16.80
N SER A 177 0.89 30.91 16.20
CA SER A 177 0.39 31.04 14.84
C SER A 177 1.33 30.36 13.84
N LEU A 178 0.75 29.63 12.87
CA LEU A 178 1.48 29.03 11.75
C LEU A 178 2.13 30.10 10.86
N THR A 179 1.47 31.25 10.69
CA THR A 179 1.97 32.37 9.87
C THR A 179 3.16 33.10 10.51
N ASP A 180 3.29 33.04 11.85
CA ASP A 180 4.43 33.55 12.60
C ASP A 180 5.59 32.54 12.61
N THR A 181 5.25 31.24 12.59
CA THR A 181 6.22 30.14 12.56
C THR A 181 6.89 30.00 11.20
N VAL A 182 6.14 30.21 10.12
CA VAL A 182 6.62 30.10 8.73
C VAL A 182 6.43 31.43 8.02
N SER A 183 7.53 32.15 7.78
CA SER A 183 7.54 33.41 7.03
C SER A 183 7.18 33.19 5.55
N HIS A 184 6.90 34.28 4.83
CA HIS A 184 6.58 34.23 3.39
C HIS A 184 7.75 33.62 2.58
N ASP A 185 8.98 34.08 2.81
CA ASP A 185 10.17 33.59 2.08
C ASP A 185 10.48 32.13 2.40
N LEU A 186 10.27 31.73 3.66
CA LEU A 186 10.43 30.34 4.06
C LEU A 186 9.35 29.47 3.43
N ALA A 187 8.10 29.91 3.38
CA ALA A 187 7.02 29.21 2.69
C ALA A 187 7.35 29.01 1.20
N ALA A 188 7.84 30.05 0.51
CA ALA A 188 8.28 29.94 -0.89
C ALA A 188 9.44 28.95 -1.08
N THR A 189 10.38 28.90 -0.12
CA THR A 189 11.51 27.96 -0.16
C THR A 189 11.05 26.52 0.07
N LEU A 190 10.21 26.30 1.09
CA LEU A 190 9.62 24.99 1.39
C LEU A 190 8.76 24.49 0.22
N ASP A 191 8.08 25.39 -0.48
CA ASP A 191 7.20 25.06 -1.59
C ASP A 191 7.93 24.33 -2.72
N LYS A 192 9.15 24.75 -3.03
CA LYS A 192 10.01 24.13 -4.05
C LYS A 192 10.42 22.70 -3.70
N LEU A 193 10.45 22.34 -2.41
CA LEU A 193 10.79 21.00 -1.92
C LEU A 193 9.64 20.00 -2.06
N LEU A 194 8.43 20.47 -2.39
CA LEU A 194 7.23 19.63 -2.51
C LEU A 194 6.98 19.11 -3.94
N ALA A 195 7.96 19.20 -4.82
CA ALA A 195 7.83 18.86 -6.24
C ALA A 195 7.25 17.43 -6.44
N TRP A 196 7.83 16.42 -5.79
CA TRP A 196 7.32 15.04 -5.84
C TRP A 196 5.91 14.90 -5.24
N HIS A 197 5.64 15.57 -4.12
CA HIS A 197 4.33 15.50 -3.47
C HIS A 197 3.23 16.04 -4.38
N ARG A 198 3.50 17.13 -5.11
CA ARG A 198 2.55 17.73 -6.06
C ARG A 198 2.39 16.94 -7.34
N LEU A 199 3.45 16.30 -7.82
CA LEU A 199 3.37 15.41 -8.98
C LEU A 199 2.42 14.23 -8.70
N PHE A 200 2.41 13.68 -7.49
CA PHE A 200 1.53 12.54 -7.15
C PHE A 200 0.15 12.96 -6.63
N LEU A 201 -0.02 14.19 -6.14
CA LEU A 201 -1.28 14.69 -5.57
C LEU A 201 -1.72 15.97 -6.30
N ILE A 202 -2.39 15.77 -7.43
CA ILE A 202 -2.93 16.86 -8.24
C ILE A 202 -3.89 17.75 -7.43
N GLY A 203 -3.87 19.05 -7.71
CA GLY A 203 -4.70 20.03 -7.01
C GLY A 203 -4.22 20.40 -5.61
N THR A 204 -3.04 19.93 -5.17
CA THR A 204 -2.45 20.37 -3.90
C THR A 204 -2.08 21.86 -3.96
N PRO A 205 -2.65 22.73 -3.11
CA PRO A 205 -2.38 24.17 -3.13
C PRO A 205 -0.91 24.53 -2.85
N SER A 206 -0.47 25.71 -3.29
CA SER A 206 0.85 26.24 -2.91
C SER A 206 0.85 26.65 -1.43
N LEU A 207 2.02 26.52 -0.77
CA LEU A 207 2.20 26.97 0.61
C LEU A 207 1.96 28.48 0.72
N LEU A 208 2.31 29.25 -0.31
CA LEU A 208 2.04 30.69 -0.36
C LEU A 208 0.53 30.97 -0.34
N HIS A 209 -0.24 30.28 -1.20
CA HIS A 209 -1.68 30.44 -1.27
C HIS A 209 -2.37 30.01 0.05
N LEU A 210 -1.93 28.89 0.64
CA LEU A 210 -2.43 28.47 1.94
C LEU A 210 -2.10 29.50 3.03
N ARG A 211 -0.89 30.06 3.03
CA ARG A 211 -0.48 31.08 4.00
C ARG A 211 -1.33 32.35 3.90
N GLU A 212 -1.64 32.80 2.70
CA GLU A 212 -2.55 33.94 2.49
C GLU A 212 -3.93 33.66 3.08
N ARG A 213 -4.46 32.46 2.84
CA ARG A 213 -5.75 32.02 3.39
C ARG A 213 -5.76 31.94 4.92
N LEU A 214 -4.62 31.66 5.56
CA LEU A 214 -4.49 31.64 7.02
C LEU A 214 -4.63 33.04 7.68
N PHE A 215 -4.46 34.14 6.93
CA PHE A 215 -4.76 35.48 7.44
C PHE A 215 -6.24 35.85 7.34
N SER A 216 -7.03 35.07 6.58
CA SER A 216 -8.45 35.32 6.47
C SER A 216 -9.15 35.12 7.81
N THR A 217 -10.07 36.02 8.14
CA THR A 217 -10.98 35.90 9.28
C THR A 217 -12.19 35.02 8.96
N ASP A 218 -12.40 34.68 7.68
CA ASP A 218 -13.50 33.80 7.26
C ASP A 218 -13.22 32.35 7.70
N PRO A 219 -14.08 31.75 8.55
CA PRO A 219 -13.90 30.39 9.02
C PRO A 219 -14.02 29.35 7.90
N ASN A 220 -14.62 29.67 6.75
CA ASN A 220 -14.63 28.74 5.61
C ASN A 220 -13.27 28.66 4.94
N THR A 221 -12.55 29.78 4.86
CA THR A 221 -11.21 29.88 4.28
C THR A 221 -10.10 29.44 5.23
N ASN A 222 -10.19 29.83 6.51
CA ASN A 222 -9.22 29.56 7.58
C ASN A 222 -9.77 28.53 8.58
N ASN A 223 -9.95 27.30 8.13
CA ASN A 223 -10.46 26.21 8.94
C ASN A 223 -9.33 25.28 9.43
N VAL A 224 -9.69 24.30 10.27
CA VAL A 224 -8.75 23.31 10.82
C VAL A 224 -8.04 22.49 9.73
N ALA A 225 -8.72 22.17 8.61
CA ALA A 225 -8.11 21.43 7.52
C ALA A 225 -7.07 22.28 6.77
N THR A 226 -7.33 23.57 6.56
CA THR A 226 -6.35 24.50 5.95
C THR A 226 -5.09 24.62 6.81
N LYS A 227 -5.25 24.76 8.14
CA LYS A 227 -4.14 24.81 9.10
C LYS A 227 -3.34 23.51 9.10
N LEU A 228 -4.04 22.37 9.14
CA LEU A 228 -3.41 21.06 9.12
C LEU A 228 -2.68 20.81 7.80
N LEU A 229 -3.29 21.15 6.65
CA LEU A 229 -2.67 21.01 5.33
C LEU A 229 -1.37 21.80 5.24
N PHE A 230 -1.42 23.08 5.64
CA PHE A 230 -0.24 23.93 5.66
C PHE A 230 0.87 23.35 6.54
N ALA A 231 0.53 22.92 7.77
CA ALA A 231 1.49 22.36 8.72
C ALA A 231 2.12 21.06 8.21
N VAL A 232 1.32 20.14 7.65
CA VAL A 232 1.79 18.84 7.15
C VAL A 232 2.67 19.00 5.90
N LEU A 233 2.30 19.90 4.98
CA LEU A 233 3.11 20.22 3.81
C LEU A 233 4.44 20.86 4.21
N CYS A 234 4.43 21.83 5.13
CA CYS A 234 5.67 22.42 5.65
C CYS A 234 6.55 21.37 6.33
N LEU A 235 5.95 20.45 7.11
CA LEU A 235 6.69 19.37 7.78
C LEU A 235 7.34 18.43 6.76
N ALA A 236 6.61 18.02 5.72
CA ALA A 236 7.15 17.17 4.67
C ALA A 236 8.29 17.84 3.90
N ALA A 237 8.14 19.13 3.57
CA ALA A 237 9.20 19.92 2.95
C ALA A 237 10.45 20.01 3.85
N CYS A 238 10.28 20.27 5.14
CA CYS A 238 11.41 20.32 6.10
C CYS A 238 12.15 18.98 6.19
N GLU A 239 11.44 17.86 6.04
CA GLU A 239 12.05 16.52 6.07
C GLU A 239 12.69 16.12 4.73
N SER A 240 12.44 16.87 3.65
CA SER A 240 12.98 16.61 2.32
C SER A 240 14.31 17.34 2.04
N SER A 241 14.77 18.23 2.93
CA SER A 241 16.02 18.98 2.73
C SER A 241 16.84 19.13 4.01
N GLU A 242 18.07 18.60 3.99
CA GLU A 242 19.01 18.76 5.09
C GLU A 242 19.37 20.24 5.35
N ASN A 243 19.51 21.05 4.29
CA ASN A 243 19.90 22.45 4.40
C ASN A 243 18.87 23.26 5.20
N VAL A 244 17.58 23.10 4.86
CA VAL A 244 16.48 23.77 5.58
C VAL A 244 16.45 23.33 7.03
N ARG A 245 16.65 22.04 7.29
CA ARG A 245 16.68 21.49 8.65
C ARG A 245 17.84 22.02 9.49
N ARG A 246 19.05 22.12 8.93
CA ARG A 246 20.22 22.69 9.63
C ARG A 246 19.99 24.16 9.99
N GLN A 247 19.38 24.91 9.07
CA GLN A 247 19.07 26.33 9.30
C GLN A 247 17.89 26.55 10.26
N ASN A 248 16.93 25.62 10.28
CA ASN A 248 15.68 25.73 11.04
C ASN A 248 15.48 24.54 11.99
N GLY A 249 16.48 24.22 12.80
CA GLY A 249 16.50 22.99 13.61
C GLY A 249 15.30 22.81 14.56
N SER A 250 14.72 23.91 15.06
CA SER A 250 13.52 23.88 15.91
C SER A 250 12.21 23.75 15.12
N LEU A 251 12.17 24.23 13.87
CA LEU A 251 10.95 24.33 13.06
C LEU A 251 10.26 22.98 12.86
N ARG A 252 11.04 21.92 12.63
CA ARG A 252 10.48 20.57 12.45
C ARG A 252 9.66 20.14 13.68
N ASN A 253 10.21 20.31 14.88
CA ASN A 253 9.54 19.89 16.11
C ASN A 253 8.29 20.75 16.36
N THR A 254 8.39 22.05 16.06
CA THR A 254 7.29 23.00 16.11
C THR A 254 6.14 22.60 15.17
N LEU A 255 6.46 22.27 13.91
CA LEU A 255 5.47 21.80 12.93
C LEU A 255 4.88 20.44 13.32
N LEU A 256 5.67 19.53 13.89
CA LEU A 256 5.17 18.24 14.38
C LEU A 256 4.12 18.43 15.49
N GLN A 257 4.34 19.38 16.41
CA GLN A 257 3.36 19.74 17.44
C GLN A 257 2.08 20.34 16.84
N ALA A 258 2.22 21.24 15.87
CA ALA A 258 1.08 21.82 15.17
C ALA A 258 0.25 20.75 14.43
N VAL A 259 0.91 19.82 13.73
CA VAL A 259 0.26 18.67 13.06
C VAL A 259 -0.48 17.79 14.06
N SER A 260 0.14 17.47 15.21
CA SER A 260 -0.52 16.68 16.27
C SER A 260 -1.77 17.38 16.83
N SER A 261 -1.70 18.68 17.06
CA SER A 261 -2.80 19.46 17.65
C SER A 261 -3.96 19.63 16.65
N TYR A 262 -3.71 20.21 15.47
CA TYR A 262 -4.75 20.35 14.44
C TYR A 262 -5.26 19.01 13.91
N GLY A 263 -4.40 17.99 13.93
CA GLY A 263 -4.76 16.62 13.58
C GLY A 263 -5.84 16.04 14.48
N GLN A 264 -5.75 16.24 15.79
CA GLN A 264 -6.79 15.79 16.72
C GLN A 264 -8.13 16.44 16.42
N ASP A 265 -8.15 17.77 16.30
CA ASP A 265 -9.36 18.53 16.00
C ASP A 265 -9.99 18.07 14.67
N PHE A 266 -9.15 17.87 13.64
CA PHE A 266 -9.56 17.37 12.35
C PHE A 266 -10.15 15.96 12.41
N MET A 267 -9.53 15.04 13.16
CA MET A 267 -10.01 13.66 13.27
C MET A 267 -11.38 13.57 13.97
N PHE A 268 -11.68 14.48 14.90
CA PHE A 268 -12.98 14.52 15.59
C PHE A 268 -14.05 15.26 14.79
N SER A 269 -13.68 16.30 14.04
CA SER A 269 -14.62 17.13 13.29
C SER A 269 -13.98 17.68 12.01
N PRO A 270 -13.84 16.84 10.96
CA PRO A 270 -13.26 17.31 9.71
C PRO A 270 -14.26 18.24 8.99
N PRO A 271 -13.85 19.44 8.55
CA PRO A 271 -14.74 20.37 7.88
C PRO A 271 -15.10 19.85 6.48
N THR A 272 -16.31 20.15 6.00
CA THR A 272 -16.69 19.89 4.60
C THR A 272 -16.02 20.92 3.69
N HIS A 273 -14.77 20.67 3.34
CA HIS A 273 -13.91 21.61 2.58
C HIS A 273 -12.90 20.84 1.72
N ILE A 274 -12.48 21.40 0.58
CA ILE A 274 -11.55 20.74 -0.35
C ILE A 274 -10.20 20.41 0.30
N ASP A 275 -9.69 21.29 1.16
CA ASP A 275 -8.47 21.03 1.94
C ASP A 275 -8.57 19.77 2.81
N SER A 276 -9.77 19.39 3.28
CA SER A 276 -9.93 18.14 4.05
C SER A 276 -9.66 16.93 3.17
N VAL A 277 -10.09 16.98 1.90
CA VAL A 277 -9.77 15.95 0.90
C VAL A 277 -8.26 15.93 0.67
N ALA A 278 -7.64 17.09 0.44
CA ALA A 278 -6.20 17.20 0.21
C ALA A 278 -5.38 16.68 1.41
N VAL A 279 -5.75 17.02 2.65
CA VAL A 279 -5.11 16.50 3.88
C VAL A 279 -5.20 14.98 3.93
N CYS A 280 -6.40 14.42 3.76
CA CYS A 280 -6.60 12.99 3.84
C CYS A 280 -5.80 12.22 2.78
N ARG A 281 -5.77 12.72 1.53
CA ARG A 281 -4.96 12.13 0.46
C ARG A 281 -3.47 12.28 0.72
N PHE A 282 -3.02 13.42 1.25
CA PHE A 282 -1.62 13.62 1.61
C PHE A 282 -1.17 12.68 2.72
N LEU A 283 -1.97 12.57 3.78
CA LEU A 283 -1.70 11.67 4.90
C LEU A 283 -1.69 10.21 4.43
N SER A 284 -2.65 9.78 3.60
CA SER A 284 -2.66 8.40 3.09
C SER A 284 -1.47 8.10 2.19
N ALA A 285 -1.03 9.06 1.36
CA ALA A 285 0.04 8.89 0.40
C ALA A 285 1.43 9.00 1.02
N PHE A 286 1.69 9.90 1.97
CA PHE A 286 3.06 10.20 2.42
C PHE A 286 3.28 10.06 3.94
N LYS A 287 2.23 10.25 4.75
CA LYS A 287 2.36 10.34 6.21
C LYS A 287 1.24 9.59 6.96
N PRO A 288 1.03 8.29 6.73
CA PRO A 288 -0.13 7.59 7.28
C PRO A 288 -0.14 7.56 8.82
N THR A 289 1.04 7.59 9.44
CA THR A 289 1.22 7.56 10.90
C THR A 289 1.21 8.94 11.56
N ALA A 290 1.14 10.05 10.81
CA ALA A 290 1.31 11.39 11.39
C ALA A 290 0.22 11.77 12.41
N LEU A 291 -1.00 11.24 12.27
CA LEU A 291 -2.09 11.46 13.23
C LEU A 291 -2.32 10.29 14.18
N ALA A 292 -1.37 9.34 14.23
CA ALA A 292 -1.48 8.22 15.16
C ALA A 292 -1.36 8.71 16.60
N THR A 293 -2.22 8.21 17.48
CA THR A 293 -2.32 8.69 18.87
C THR A 293 -1.48 7.88 19.86
N SER A 294 -1.01 6.73 19.43
CA SER A 294 -0.21 5.81 20.22
C SER A 294 0.50 4.84 19.30
N LYS A 295 1.51 4.16 19.83
CA LYS A 295 2.17 3.03 19.16
C LYS A 295 1.17 2.00 18.59
N ARG A 296 0.15 1.62 19.37
CA ARG A 296 -0.82 0.61 18.96
C ARG A 296 -1.59 1.05 17.71
N VAL A 297 -1.94 2.33 17.65
CA VAL A 297 -2.67 2.91 16.52
C VAL A 297 -1.75 3.11 15.33
N ALA A 298 -0.47 3.43 15.53
CA ALA A 298 0.49 3.69 14.47
C ALA A 298 0.61 2.57 13.44
N SER A 299 0.71 1.32 13.90
CA SER A 299 0.74 0.15 12.99
C SER A 299 -0.54 0.01 12.16
N GLN A 300 -1.71 0.30 12.74
CA GLN A 300 -2.99 0.22 12.04
C GLN A 300 -3.21 1.40 11.08
N SER A 301 -2.68 2.58 11.40
CA SER A 301 -2.81 3.78 10.56
C SER A 301 -2.16 3.63 9.19
N ILE A 302 -1.24 2.68 9.01
CA ILE A 302 -0.60 2.33 7.73
C ILE A 302 -1.64 1.94 6.67
N LYS A 303 -2.72 1.30 7.10
CA LYS A 303 -3.84 0.92 6.23
C LYS A 303 -4.55 2.12 5.63
N ALA A 304 -4.41 3.32 6.22
CA ALA A 304 -4.98 4.58 5.77
C ALA A 304 -6.50 4.61 5.49
N GLU A 305 -7.24 3.55 5.84
CA GLU A 305 -8.67 3.37 5.56
C GLU A 305 -9.50 4.54 6.05
N LEU A 306 -9.15 5.04 7.23
CA LEU A 306 -9.84 6.16 7.85
C LEU A 306 -9.70 7.45 7.03
N TYR A 307 -8.50 7.76 6.52
CA TYR A 307 -8.28 8.95 5.72
C TYR A 307 -9.02 8.87 4.39
N LEU A 308 -8.94 7.73 3.71
CA LEU A 308 -9.64 7.52 2.42
C LEU A 308 -11.16 7.57 2.60
N THR A 309 -11.70 6.99 3.69
CA THR A 309 -13.12 7.08 4.02
C THR A 309 -13.56 8.52 4.31
N ILE A 310 -12.77 9.29 5.06
CA ILE A 310 -13.06 10.71 5.31
C ILE A 310 -13.02 11.51 4.01
N ALA A 311 -11.99 11.31 3.17
CA ALA A 311 -11.87 11.96 1.87
C ALA A 311 -13.09 11.68 0.99
N TYR A 312 -13.49 10.41 0.85
CA TYR A 312 -14.66 9.99 0.08
C TYR A 312 -15.92 10.69 0.58
N ARG A 313 -16.19 10.67 1.90
CA ARG A 313 -17.41 11.27 2.47
C ARG A 313 -17.46 12.78 2.35
N ILE A 314 -16.31 13.46 2.37
CA ILE A 314 -16.25 14.91 2.18
C ILE A 314 -16.39 15.24 0.70
N ALA A 315 -15.72 14.50 -0.18
CA ALA A 315 -15.86 14.65 -1.63
C ALA A 315 -17.32 14.41 -2.09
N GLU A 316 -18.01 13.43 -1.51
CA GLU A 316 -19.45 13.17 -1.72
C GLU A 316 -20.29 14.40 -1.36
N ARG A 317 -20.04 15.01 -0.20
CA ARG A 317 -20.76 16.22 0.24
C ARG A 317 -20.44 17.48 -0.56
N LEU A 318 -19.24 17.54 -1.13
CA LEU A 318 -18.79 18.63 -2.00
C LEU A 318 -19.27 18.46 -3.45
N GLY A 319 -19.89 17.33 -3.80
CA GLY A 319 -20.29 17.04 -5.18
C GLY A 319 -19.10 16.79 -6.12
N LEU A 320 -17.97 16.33 -5.59
CA LEU A 320 -16.76 16.05 -6.38
C LEU A 320 -16.74 14.64 -6.98
N LEU A 321 -17.58 13.73 -6.48
CA LEU A 321 -17.57 12.33 -6.93
C LEU A 321 -18.26 12.20 -8.31
N PRO A 322 -17.76 11.31 -9.19
CA PRO A 322 -18.34 11.07 -10.50
C PRO A 322 -19.74 10.46 -10.39
N GLU A 323 -20.71 11.07 -11.07
CA GLU A 323 -22.08 10.56 -11.17
C GLU A 323 -22.20 9.52 -12.29
N PRO A 324 -23.00 8.45 -12.13
CA PRO A 324 -23.17 7.44 -13.17
C PRO A 324 -23.69 8.03 -14.49
N GLY A 325 -22.99 7.80 -15.58
CA GLY A 325 -23.39 8.25 -16.92
C GLY A 325 -23.14 9.74 -17.20
N ALA A 326 -22.53 10.48 -16.27
CA ALA A 326 -22.05 11.83 -16.54
C ALA A 326 -20.85 11.76 -17.50
N ILE A 327 -20.90 12.52 -18.59
CA ILE A 327 -19.77 12.67 -19.52
C ILE A 327 -19.19 14.05 -19.28
N PRO A 328 -18.03 14.18 -18.63
CA PRO A 328 -17.42 15.49 -18.43
C PRO A 328 -16.95 16.04 -19.78
N PHE A 329 -16.93 17.36 -19.92
CA PHE A 329 -16.38 18.05 -21.10
C PHE A 329 -17.10 17.80 -22.44
N LEU A 330 -18.42 17.55 -22.43
CA LEU A 330 -19.24 17.38 -23.65
C LEU A 330 -19.31 18.63 -24.56
N ASP A 331 -19.08 19.84 -24.03
CA ASP A 331 -19.24 21.11 -24.75
C ASP A 331 -18.04 22.04 -24.48
N THR A 332 -16.89 21.74 -25.09
CA THR A 332 -15.58 22.38 -24.81
C THR A 332 -15.26 23.58 -25.71
N THR A 333 -16.10 23.88 -26.72
CA THR A 333 -15.76 24.86 -27.77
C THR A 333 -15.74 26.32 -27.30
N ALA A 334 -16.23 26.64 -26.10
CA ALA A 334 -16.38 28.01 -25.59
C ALA A 334 -15.80 28.28 -24.19
N THR A 335 -15.10 27.32 -23.56
CA THR A 335 -14.63 27.46 -22.16
C THR A 335 -13.18 27.96 -22.09
N ASP A 336 -12.88 28.88 -21.16
CA ASP A 336 -11.51 29.32 -20.87
C ASP A 336 -10.62 28.14 -20.48
N SER A 337 -9.45 28.04 -21.10
CA SER A 337 -8.41 27.02 -20.86
C SER A 337 -8.08 26.81 -19.38
N VAL A 338 -8.01 27.87 -18.58
CA VAL A 338 -7.66 27.80 -17.15
C VAL A 338 -8.80 27.21 -16.32
N VAL A 339 -10.04 27.59 -16.64
CA VAL A 339 -11.24 27.05 -15.97
C VAL A 339 -11.38 25.57 -16.30
N MET A 340 -11.18 25.21 -17.57
CA MET A 340 -11.24 23.84 -18.04
C MET A 340 -10.19 22.93 -17.38
N GLU A 341 -8.94 23.39 -17.25
CA GLU A 341 -7.88 22.63 -16.56
C GLU A 341 -8.24 22.41 -15.08
N ARG A 342 -8.79 23.43 -14.40
CA ARG A 342 -9.25 23.30 -13.02
C ARG A 342 -10.37 22.27 -12.86
N GLU A 343 -11.36 22.29 -13.74
CA GLU A 343 -12.45 21.30 -13.73
C GLU A 343 -11.93 19.89 -14.02
N LEU A 344 -10.95 19.74 -14.93
CA LEU A 344 -10.28 18.47 -15.19
C LEU A 344 -9.56 17.94 -13.96
N VAL A 345 -8.80 18.78 -13.26
CA VAL A 345 -8.11 18.42 -12.01
C VAL A 345 -9.09 17.92 -10.95
N LEU A 346 -10.22 18.61 -10.76
CA LEU A 346 -11.25 18.21 -9.79
C LEU A 346 -11.92 16.89 -10.21
N SER A 347 -12.21 16.72 -11.50
CA SER A 347 -12.83 15.51 -12.03
C SER A 347 -11.91 14.29 -11.87
N ILE A 348 -10.61 14.43 -12.19
CA ILE A 348 -9.59 13.40 -11.97
C ILE A 348 -9.51 13.05 -10.48
N GLN A 349 -9.44 14.05 -9.60
CA GLN A 349 -9.36 13.82 -8.16
C GLN A 349 -10.58 13.07 -7.63
N GLY A 350 -11.80 13.41 -8.07
CA GLY A 350 -13.03 12.69 -7.71
C GLY A 350 -13.02 11.22 -8.15
N LEU A 351 -12.48 10.97 -9.34
CA LEU A 351 -12.35 9.63 -9.92
C LEU A 351 -11.31 8.79 -9.17
N GLU A 352 -10.15 9.38 -8.86
CA GLU A 352 -9.10 8.77 -8.04
C GLU A 352 -9.63 8.36 -6.66
N ILE A 353 -10.37 9.24 -5.98
CA ILE A 353 -10.97 8.95 -4.66
C ILE A 353 -11.95 7.78 -4.74
N THR A 354 -12.79 7.75 -5.78
CA THR A 354 -13.75 6.65 -5.99
C THR A 354 -13.04 5.32 -6.21
N ALA A 355 -11.99 5.31 -7.03
CA ALA A 355 -11.22 4.10 -7.30
C ALA A 355 -10.43 3.64 -6.06
N GLU A 356 -9.80 4.57 -5.35
CA GLU A 356 -9.04 4.28 -4.12
C GLU A 356 -9.94 3.71 -3.02
N GLU A 357 -11.16 4.25 -2.85
CA GLU A 357 -12.13 3.74 -1.87
C GLU A 357 -12.56 2.30 -2.20
N PHE A 358 -12.89 2.04 -3.46
CA PHE A 358 -13.31 0.72 -3.91
C PHE A 358 -12.21 -0.32 -3.73
N LEU A 359 -10.96 0.03 -4.07
CA LEU A 359 -9.80 -0.84 -3.96
C LEU A 359 -9.32 -1.06 -2.51
N MET A 360 -9.92 -0.43 -1.50
CA MET A 360 -9.69 -0.79 -0.10
C MET A 360 -10.36 -2.11 0.28
N GLY A 361 -11.39 -2.53 -0.44
CA GLY A 361 -12.12 -3.76 -0.16
C GLY A 361 -11.26 -5.02 -0.35
N ASP A 362 -11.65 -6.10 0.33
CA ASP A 362 -11.09 -7.42 0.05
C ASP A 362 -11.68 -7.96 -1.26
N PHE A 363 -10.83 -8.16 -2.27
CA PHE A 363 -11.24 -8.61 -3.61
C PHE A 363 -12.03 -9.93 -3.62
N LEU A 364 -11.83 -10.82 -2.63
CA LEU A 364 -12.63 -12.04 -2.52
C LEU A 364 -14.09 -11.72 -2.16
N THR A 365 -14.29 -10.76 -1.25
CA THR A 365 -15.61 -10.29 -0.81
C THR A 365 -16.30 -9.35 -1.79
N MET A 366 -15.54 -8.68 -2.66
CA MET A 366 -16.09 -7.74 -3.65
C MET A 366 -16.97 -8.44 -4.68
N THR A 367 -18.19 -7.97 -4.90
CA THR A 367 -19.14 -8.60 -5.82
C THR A 367 -18.95 -8.10 -7.26
N LEU A 368 -19.31 -8.93 -8.24
CA LEU A 368 -19.34 -8.52 -9.65
C LEU A 368 -20.24 -7.30 -9.88
N GLN A 369 -21.32 -7.17 -9.11
CA GLN A 369 -22.18 -5.99 -9.15
C GLN A 369 -21.44 -4.74 -8.68
N GLY A 370 -20.65 -4.82 -7.60
CA GLY A 370 -19.82 -3.72 -7.12
C GLY A 370 -18.80 -3.27 -8.16
N PHE A 371 -18.10 -4.22 -8.80
CA PHE A 371 -17.20 -3.91 -9.92
C PHE A 371 -17.91 -3.17 -11.05
N ARG A 372 -19.05 -3.67 -11.50
CA ARG A 372 -19.83 -3.04 -12.59
C ARG A 372 -20.28 -1.64 -12.23
N GLN A 373 -20.72 -1.40 -10.99
CA GLN A 373 -21.15 -0.07 -10.53
C GLN A 373 -20.01 0.94 -10.59
N VAL A 374 -18.81 0.56 -10.14
CA VAL A 374 -17.64 1.44 -10.20
C VAL A 374 -17.19 1.66 -11.65
N LEU A 375 -17.08 0.61 -12.46
CA LEU A 375 -16.70 0.74 -13.87
C LEU A 375 -17.69 1.61 -14.66
N GLN A 376 -18.99 1.50 -14.41
CA GLN A 376 -20.01 2.35 -15.03
C GLN A 376 -19.88 3.83 -14.67
N ARG A 377 -19.34 4.15 -13.49
CA ARG A 377 -19.02 5.54 -13.11
C ARG A 377 -17.71 6.00 -13.74
N MET A 378 -16.73 5.11 -13.89
CA MET A 378 -15.41 5.51 -14.37
C MET A 378 -15.33 5.65 -15.89
N GLN A 379 -15.92 4.72 -16.65
CA GLN A 379 -15.76 4.62 -18.10
C GLN A 379 -16.03 5.94 -18.84
N PRO A 380 -17.16 6.66 -18.60
CA PRO A 380 -17.44 7.90 -19.34
C PRO A 380 -16.37 8.99 -19.11
N HIS A 381 -15.81 9.04 -17.90
CA HIS A 381 -14.76 10.00 -17.57
C HIS A 381 -13.43 9.62 -18.23
N ILE A 382 -13.07 8.34 -18.23
CA ILE A 382 -11.85 7.85 -18.90
C ILE A 382 -11.91 8.15 -20.41
N ASP A 383 -13.05 7.87 -21.04
CA ASP A 383 -13.26 8.14 -22.47
C ASP A 383 -13.15 9.64 -22.77
N SER A 384 -13.79 10.49 -21.96
CA SER A 384 -13.66 11.96 -22.07
C SER A 384 -12.22 12.44 -21.89
N TYR A 385 -11.46 11.87 -20.95
CA TYR A 385 -10.07 12.27 -20.74
C TYR A 385 -9.17 11.85 -21.90
N GLN A 386 -9.39 10.66 -22.48
CA GLN A 386 -8.67 10.23 -23.67
C GLN A 386 -8.94 11.16 -24.86
N MET A 387 -10.22 11.48 -25.12
CA MET A 387 -10.59 12.47 -26.13
C MET A 387 -9.96 13.84 -25.85
N PHE A 388 -9.90 14.26 -24.59
CA PHE A 388 -9.26 15.51 -24.19
C PHE A 388 -7.77 15.53 -24.53
N LEU A 389 -7.04 14.45 -24.22
CA LEU A 389 -5.62 14.31 -24.54
C LEU A 389 -5.35 14.32 -26.06
N GLU A 390 -6.26 13.78 -26.88
CA GLU A 390 -6.14 13.76 -28.34
C GLU A 390 -6.44 15.11 -28.99
N THR A 391 -7.32 15.91 -28.37
CA THR A 391 -7.82 17.15 -28.95
C THR A 391 -7.13 18.41 -28.43
N HIS A 392 -6.43 18.32 -27.30
CA HIS A 392 -5.80 19.47 -26.63
C HIS A 392 -4.34 19.19 -26.26
N SER A 393 -3.48 20.20 -26.42
CA SER A 393 -2.12 20.14 -25.89
C SER A 393 -2.13 20.18 -24.36
N CYS A 394 -1.77 19.08 -23.72
CA CYS A 394 -1.78 18.94 -22.27
C CYS A 394 -0.38 19.06 -21.66
N SER A 395 -0.28 19.49 -20.40
CA SER A 395 0.98 19.44 -19.67
C SER A 395 1.37 17.98 -19.35
N PRO A 396 2.67 17.66 -19.20
CA PRO A 396 3.10 16.32 -18.80
C PRO A 396 2.42 15.82 -17.52
N VAL A 397 2.17 16.71 -16.55
CA VAL A 397 1.47 16.38 -15.29
C VAL A 397 0.02 15.94 -15.54
N ILE A 398 -0.71 16.61 -16.43
CA ILE A 398 -2.07 16.19 -16.78
C ILE A 398 -2.06 14.83 -17.48
N ILE A 399 -1.12 14.61 -18.43
CA ILE A 399 -0.93 13.31 -19.09
C ILE A 399 -0.65 12.22 -18.04
N PHE A 400 0.25 12.49 -17.09
CA PHE A 400 0.57 11.58 -15.98
C PHE A 400 -0.68 11.15 -15.23
N HIS A 401 -1.49 12.10 -14.76
CA HIS A 401 -2.67 11.77 -13.96
C HIS A 401 -3.77 11.06 -14.74
N VAL A 402 -4.03 11.45 -15.99
CA VAL A 402 -4.98 10.76 -16.87
C VAL A 402 -4.53 9.32 -17.10
N LYS A 403 -3.27 9.09 -17.48
CA LYS A 403 -2.75 7.73 -17.70
C LYS A 403 -2.70 6.91 -16.41
N TRP A 404 -2.43 7.54 -15.27
CA TRP A 404 -2.44 6.88 -13.96
C TRP A 404 -3.84 6.38 -13.56
N ILE A 405 -4.88 7.20 -13.75
CA ILE A 405 -6.25 6.78 -13.47
C ILE A 405 -6.77 5.77 -14.51
N THR A 406 -6.35 5.87 -15.78
CA THR A 406 -6.60 4.85 -16.80
C THR A 406 -6.01 3.50 -16.40
N ALA A 407 -4.76 3.46 -15.92
CA ALA A 407 -4.15 2.22 -15.41
C ALA A 407 -4.96 1.62 -14.25
N THR A 408 -5.51 2.48 -13.38
CA THR A 408 -6.35 2.05 -12.25
C THR A 408 -7.71 1.53 -12.70
N TYR A 409 -8.34 2.18 -13.68
CA TYR A 409 -9.54 1.68 -14.35
C TYR A 409 -9.32 0.29 -14.94
N MET A 410 -8.24 0.10 -15.71
CA MET A 410 -7.89 -1.18 -16.32
C MET A 410 -7.62 -2.27 -15.29
N GLN A 411 -7.01 -1.93 -14.15
CA GLN A 411 -6.85 -2.86 -13.04
C GLN A 411 -8.20 -3.35 -12.52
N ILE A 412 -9.16 -2.45 -12.28
CA ILE A 412 -10.52 -2.78 -11.82
C ILE A 412 -11.28 -3.59 -12.88
N GLU A 413 -11.15 -3.22 -14.15
CA GLU A 413 -11.76 -3.92 -15.29
C GLU A 413 -11.26 -5.37 -15.37
N ALA A 414 -9.94 -5.57 -15.32
CA ALA A 414 -9.35 -6.90 -15.34
C ALA A 414 -9.79 -7.74 -14.14
N MET A 415 -9.86 -7.14 -12.93
CA MET A 415 -10.38 -7.82 -11.75
C MET A 415 -11.82 -8.31 -11.95
N ALA A 416 -12.68 -7.48 -12.53
CA ALA A 416 -14.07 -7.82 -12.83
C ALA A 416 -14.17 -8.95 -13.88
N ASN A 417 -13.42 -8.83 -14.97
CA ASN A 417 -13.43 -9.78 -16.08
C ASN A 417 -12.89 -11.15 -15.67
N SER A 418 -11.81 -11.19 -14.88
CA SER A 418 -11.28 -12.42 -14.29
C SER A 418 -12.31 -13.05 -13.35
N LYS A 419 -12.95 -12.27 -12.46
CA LYS A 419 -13.99 -12.78 -11.55
C LYS A 419 -15.24 -13.29 -12.28
N GLN A 420 -15.55 -12.75 -13.46
CA GLN A 420 -16.67 -13.23 -14.28
C GLN A 420 -16.32 -14.51 -15.04
N SER A 421 -15.05 -14.70 -15.39
CA SER A 421 -14.62 -15.70 -16.37
C SER A 421 -13.85 -16.88 -15.78
N TRP A 422 -13.48 -16.84 -14.50
CA TRP A 422 -12.54 -17.81 -13.91
C TRP A 422 -13.00 -19.28 -13.95
N MET A 423 -14.30 -19.54 -13.99
CA MET A 423 -14.84 -20.90 -14.14
C MET A 423 -14.60 -21.51 -15.53
N SER A 424 -14.09 -20.73 -16.48
CA SER A 424 -13.69 -21.16 -17.83
C SER A 424 -12.22 -20.80 -18.08
N PRO A 425 -11.30 -21.76 -18.01
CA PRO A 425 -9.86 -21.51 -18.22
C PRO A 425 -9.56 -20.83 -19.55
N SER A 426 -10.24 -21.22 -20.63
CA SER A 426 -10.11 -20.59 -21.95
C SER A 426 -10.47 -19.10 -21.94
N ARG A 427 -11.56 -18.69 -21.27
CA ARG A 427 -11.93 -17.28 -21.16
C ARG A 427 -10.98 -16.53 -20.23
N LEU A 428 -10.57 -17.15 -19.13
CA LEU A 428 -9.59 -16.56 -18.21
C LEU A 428 -8.25 -16.28 -18.91
N PHE A 429 -7.79 -17.19 -19.78
CA PHE A 429 -6.58 -17.00 -20.60
C PHE A 429 -6.69 -15.74 -21.46
N ILE A 430 -7.80 -15.59 -22.21
CA ILE A 430 -8.06 -14.44 -23.08
C ILE A 430 -8.06 -13.15 -22.27
N VAL A 431 -8.73 -13.12 -21.11
CA VAL A 431 -8.79 -11.93 -20.24
C VAL A 431 -7.39 -11.48 -19.79
N VAL A 432 -6.52 -12.41 -19.41
CA VAL A 432 -5.16 -12.09 -18.95
C VAL A 432 -4.29 -11.58 -20.10
N GLU A 433 -4.37 -12.23 -21.27
CA GLU A 433 -3.61 -11.83 -22.47
C GLU A 433 -4.06 -10.46 -23.00
N GLU A 434 -5.37 -10.22 -23.09
CA GLU A 434 -5.93 -8.93 -23.51
C GLU A 434 -5.55 -7.82 -22.52
N GLY A 435 -5.59 -8.11 -21.22
CA GLY A 435 -5.17 -7.18 -20.18
C GLY A 435 -3.70 -6.76 -20.31
N GLU A 436 -2.79 -7.70 -20.58
CA GLU A 436 -1.38 -7.39 -20.87
C GLU A 436 -1.25 -6.50 -22.11
N LYS A 437 -1.90 -6.89 -23.21
CA LYS A 437 -1.83 -6.17 -24.49
C LYS A 437 -2.31 -4.73 -24.36
N LYS A 438 -3.46 -4.50 -23.69
CA LYS A 438 -3.99 -3.16 -23.47
C LYS A 438 -3.03 -2.31 -22.63
N CYS A 439 -2.45 -2.86 -21.55
CA CYS A 439 -1.51 -2.10 -20.72
C CYS A 439 -0.25 -1.68 -21.49
N LEU A 440 0.30 -2.57 -22.33
CA LEU A 440 1.46 -2.25 -23.16
C LEU A 440 1.13 -1.21 -24.24
N ALA A 441 -0.08 -1.26 -24.81
CA ALA A 441 -0.55 -0.22 -25.74
C ALA A 441 -0.64 1.16 -25.06
N GLU A 442 -1.11 1.22 -23.82
CA GLU A 442 -1.17 2.46 -23.04
C GLU A 442 0.22 3.01 -22.67
N VAL A 443 1.20 2.14 -22.43
CA VAL A 443 2.60 2.57 -22.24
C VAL A 443 3.12 3.27 -23.50
N ASN A 444 2.91 2.68 -24.68
CA ASN A 444 3.31 3.28 -25.96
C ASN A 444 2.56 4.60 -26.24
N SER A 445 1.25 4.64 -25.95
CA SER A 445 0.45 5.86 -26.06
C SER A 445 0.96 6.97 -25.14
N ALA A 446 1.33 6.64 -23.89
CA ALA A 446 1.92 7.60 -22.97
C ALA A 446 3.25 8.16 -23.49
N TYR A 447 4.13 7.31 -24.03
CA TYR A 447 5.38 7.77 -24.64
C TYR A 447 5.15 8.75 -25.79
N HIS A 448 4.20 8.45 -26.68
CA HIS A 448 3.84 9.33 -27.78
C HIS A 448 3.39 10.71 -27.28
N LEU A 449 2.38 10.75 -26.41
CA LEU A 449 1.82 11.98 -25.87
C LEU A 449 2.86 12.83 -25.12
N LEU A 450 3.75 12.17 -24.35
CA LEU A 450 4.80 12.86 -23.62
C LEU A 450 5.90 13.41 -24.54
N SER A 451 6.20 12.71 -25.65
CA SER A 451 7.14 13.19 -26.65
C SER A 451 6.61 14.43 -27.39
N GLU A 452 5.31 14.48 -27.67
CA GLU A 452 4.66 15.66 -28.27
C GLU A 452 4.60 16.84 -27.28
N ALA A 453 4.41 16.55 -26.00
CA ALA A 453 4.40 17.56 -24.94
C ALA A 453 5.82 18.06 -24.55
N ALA A 454 6.88 17.40 -25.04
CA ALA A 454 8.26 17.75 -24.72
C ALA A 454 8.69 19.04 -25.42
N LYS A 455 8.83 20.12 -24.65
CA LYS A 455 9.61 21.31 -25.02
C LYS A 455 11.02 21.17 -24.41
N ASP A 456 12.04 21.80 -25.00
CA ASP A 456 13.46 21.68 -24.57
C ASP A 456 13.66 21.86 -23.05
N GLU A 457 12.87 22.72 -22.39
CA GLU A 457 12.95 22.98 -20.94
C GLU A 457 12.32 21.90 -20.05
N ARG A 458 11.53 20.96 -20.59
CA ARG A 458 10.76 19.93 -19.83
C ARG A 458 11.23 18.49 -20.04
N GLN A 459 12.36 18.28 -20.72
CA GLN A 459 12.85 16.93 -21.04
C GLN A 459 13.03 16.05 -19.80
N ASN A 460 13.55 16.60 -18.70
CA ASN A 460 13.72 15.83 -17.45
C ASN A 460 12.37 15.42 -16.83
N GLU A 461 11.35 16.29 -16.89
CA GLU A 461 10.00 15.97 -16.39
C GLU A 461 9.34 14.85 -17.21
N VAL A 462 9.51 14.89 -18.54
CA VAL A 462 9.02 13.85 -19.45
C VAL A 462 9.64 12.49 -19.13
N VAL A 463 10.96 12.40 -18.96
CA VAL A 463 11.65 11.15 -18.62
C VAL A 463 11.16 10.57 -17.29
N ILE A 464 10.98 11.42 -16.28
CA ILE A 464 10.46 11.02 -14.97
C ILE A 464 9.04 10.44 -15.10
N ILE A 465 8.15 11.18 -15.78
CA ILE A 465 6.75 10.79 -15.94
C ILE A 465 6.62 9.50 -16.74
N SER A 466 7.35 9.37 -17.85
CA SER A 466 7.40 8.14 -18.65
C SER A 466 7.79 6.93 -17.79
N SER A 467 8.85 7.06 -17.00
CA SER A 467 9.34 5.97 -16.15
C SER A 467 8.33 5.56 -15.07
N LEU A 468 7.65 6.54 -14.46
CA LEU A 468 6.61 6.29 -13.45
C LEU A 468 5.35 5.64 -14.04
N LEU A 469 4.93 6.06 -15.23
CA LEU A 469 3.79 5.45 -15.93
C LEU A 469 4.09 4.03 -16.35
N GLU A 470 5.29 3.79 -16.89
CA GLU A 470 5.74 2.45 -17.24
C GLU A 470 5.76 1.54 -15.99
N LEU A 471 6.33 2.01 -14.88
CA LEU A 471 6.29 1.31 -13.58
C LEU A 471 4.84 0.96 -13.20
N ARG A 472 3.91 1.93 -13.31
CA ARG A 472 2.49 1.75 -12.95
C ARG A 472 1.80 0.70 -13.83
N PHE A 473 1.94 0.78 -15.16
CA PHE A 473 1.31 -0.18 -16.07
C PHE A 473 1.89 -1.58 -15.92
N HIS A 474 3.20 -1.73 -15.74
CA HIS A 474 3.78 -3.04 -15.45
C HIS A 474 3.31 -3.62 -14.12
N ALA A 475 3.12 -2.80 -13.08
CA ALA A 475 2.50 -3.24 -11.84
C ALA A 475 1.05 -3.73 -12.05
N VAL A 476 0.28 -3.08 -12.94
CA VAL A 476 -1.06 -3.58 -13.32
C VAL A 476 -0.96 -4.93 -14.04
N ILE A 477 -0.05 -5.09 -15.01
CA ILE A 477 0.17 -6.37 -15.70
C ILE A 477 0.50 -7.48 -14.71
N ALA A 478 1.40 -7.25 -13.76
CA ALA A 478 1.73 -8.23 -12.73
C ALA A 478 0.51 -8.59 -11.88
N LYS A 479 -0.35 -7.63 -11.51
CA LYS A 479 -1.60 -7.91 -10.79
C LYS A 479 -2.57 -8.76 -11.61
N ILE A 480 -2.70 -8.50 -12.92
CA ILE A 480 -3.54 -9.29 -13.82
C ILE A 480 -3.02 -10.73 -13.92
N PHE A 481 -1.70 -10.91 -14.03
CA PHE A 481 -1.07 -12.22 -14.03
C PHE A 481 -1.32 -12.95 -12.72
N GLY A 482 -0.98 -12.36 -11.59
CA GLY A 482 -1.21 -12.95 -10.26
C GLY A 482 -2.68 -13.33 -10.05
N LEU A 483 -3.61 -12.46 -10.41
CA LEU A 483 -5.04 -12.77 -10.32
C LEU A 483 -5.46 -13.93 -11.23
N GLY A 484 -4.94 -13.98 -12.46
CA GLY A 484 -5.17 -15.10 -13.37
C GLY A 484 -4.63 -16.43 -12.82
N LEU A 485 -3.41 -16.40 -12.28
CA LEU A 485 -2.76 -17.53 -11.61
C LEU A 485 -3.58 -18.00 -10.40
N PHE A 486 -4.04 -17.06 -9.57
CA PHE A 486 -4.94 -17.37 -8.48
C PHE A 486 -6.20 -18.12 -8.97
N TYR A 487 -6.92 -17.54 -9.92
CA TYR A 487 -8.20 -18.08 -10.38
C TYR A 487 -8.08 -19.44 -11.08
N ILE A 488 -7.06 -19.65 -11.90
CA ILE A 488 -6.86 -20.94 -12.59
C ILE A 488 -6.59 -22.06 -11.58
N SER A 489 -5.94 -21.73 -10.47
CA SER A 489 -5.65 -22.68 -9.41
C SER A 489 -6.87 -22.99 -8.56
N VAL A 490 -7.76 -22.01 -8.32
CA VAL A 490 -9.01 -22.26 -7.60
C VAL A 490 -9.88 -23.17 -8.44
N TRP A 491 -9.97 -22.87 -9.74
CA TRP A 491 -10.70 -23.69 -10.70
C TRP A 491 -10.22 -25.14 -10.66
N LYS A 492 -8.90 -25.35 -10.73
CA LYS A 492 -8.33 -26.70 -10.73
C LYS A 492 -8.61 -27.44 -9.42
N ALA A 493 -8.44 -26.78 -8.28
CA ALA A 493 -8.72 -27.36 -6.97
C ALA A 493 -10.19 -27.80 -6.81
N ARG A 494 -11.13 -27.08 -7.41
CA ARG A 494 -12.57 -27.42 -7.35
C ARG A 494 -13.00 -28.54 -8.29
N MET A 495 -12.33 -28.71 -9.43
CA MET A 495 -12.66 -29.78 -10.38
C MET A 495 -12.29 -31.17 -9.85
N GLU A 496 -11.36 -31.26 -8.90
CA GLU A 496 -10.91 -32.53 -8.31
C GLU A 496 -11.74 -32.98 -7.09
N LYS A 497 -12.58 -32.12 -6.51
CA LYS A 497 -13.48 -32.54 -5.42
C LYS A 497 -14.57 -33.45 -5.99
N ASP A 498 -14.87 -34.57 -5.30
CA ASP A 498 -15.89 -35.58 -5.66
C ASP A 498 -17.26 -34.99 -6.05
N ARG A 499 -17.56 -33.79 -5.55
CA ARG A 499 -18.66 -32.94 -6.02
C ARG A 499 -18.12 -31.55 -6.36
N PRO A 500 -18.01 -31.18 -7.65
CA PRO A 500 -17.60 -29.85 -8.04
C PRO A 500 -18.56 -28.81 -7.46
N GLN A 501 -18.05 -27.91 -6.63
CA GLN A 501 -18.83 -26.76 -6.15
C GLN A 501 -19.19 -25.88 -7.35
N LYS A 502 -20.50 -25.70 -7.60
CA LYS A 502 -21.02 -24.89 -8.72
C LYS A 502 -21.11 -23.39 -8.40
N GLY A 503 -20.86 -22.98 -7.16
CA GLY A 503 -20.92 -21.57 -6.74
C GLY A 503 -19.75 -20.75 -7.31
N THR A 504 -19.96 -19.48 -7.59
CA THR A 504 -18.91 -18.55 -8.04
C THR A 504 -18.19 -17.84 -6.89
N GLU A 505 -18.73 -17.94 -5.67
CA GLU A 505 -18.12 -17.40 -4.45
C GLU A 505 -16.94 -18.27 -4.03
N ILE A 506 -15.81 -17.65 -3.70
CA ILE A 506 -14.60 -18.30 -3.21
C ILE A 506 -14.47 -17.96 -1.73
N TYR A 507 -14.50 -19.00 -0.89
CA TYR A 507 -14.39 -18.82 0.55
C TYR A 507 -12.92 -18.73 0.98
N PRO A 508 -12.62 -18.00 2.07
CA PRO A 508 -11.29 -17.86 2.65
C PRO A 508 -10.50 -19.17 2.81
N ASP A 509 -11.14 -20.20 3.32
CA ASP A 509 -10.58 -21.53 3.53
C ASP A 509 -10.18 -22.21 2.22
N GLU A 510 -10.97 -22.05 1.16
CA GLU A 510 -10.62 -22.57 -0.17
C GLU A 510 -9.41 -21.86 -0.78
N ALA A 511 -9.34 -20.54 -0.64
CA ALA A 511 -8.16 -19.78 -1.07
C ALA A 511 -6.90 -20.21 -0.30
N SER A 512 -7.07 -20.62 0.96
CA SER A 512 -5.98 -20.99 1.87
C SER A 512 -5.30 -22.33 1.59
N GLN A 513 -5.95 -23.24 0.87
CA GLN A 513 -5.45 -24.61 0.65
C GLN A 513 -4.90 -24.81 -0.76
N MET A 514 -5.15 -23.85 -1.64
CA MET A 514 -4.87 -23.96 -3.06
C MET A 514 -3.37 -24.13 -3.36
N GLY A 515 -2.50 -23.59 -2.50
CA GLY A 515 -1.05 -23.78 -2.47
C GLY A 515 -0.63 -25.24 -2.65
N ASN A 516 -1.00 -26.01 -1.64
CA ASN A 516 -0.72 -27.43 -1.54
C ASN A 516 -1.43 -28.23 -2.63
N THR A 517 -2.66 -27.87 -2.98
CA THR A 517 -3.42 -28.56 -4.03
C THR A 517 -2.71 -28.48 -5.39
N VAL A 518 -2.18 -27.31 -5.77
CA VAL A 518 -1.44 -27.16 -7.02
C VAL A 518 -0.11 -27.91 -7.00
N ILE A 519 0.62 -27.85 -5.89
CA ILE A 519 1.89 -28.59 -5.75
C ILE A 519 1.63 -30.10 -5.89
N ASN A 520 0.66 -30.64 -5.15
CA ASN A 520 0.29 -32.05 -5.21
C ASN A 520 -0.15 -32.44 -6.62
N PHE A 521 -0.88 -31.57 -7.32
CA PHE A 521 -1.27 -31.82 -8.71
C PHE A 521 -0.04 -31.88 -9.64
N MET A 522 0.90 -30.95 -9.52
CA MET A 522 2.10 -30.95 -10.35
C MET A 522 3.01 -32.17 -10.11
N MET A 523 3.00 -32.72 -8.89
CA MET A 523 3.78 -33.90 -8.55
C MET A 523 3.12 -35.22 -8.95
N THR A 524 1.78 -35.29 -8.98
CA THR A 524 1.03 -36.54 -9.19
C THR A 524 0.45 -36.70 -10.59
N THR A 525 0.44 -35.64 -11.40
CA THR A 525 -0.19 -35.69 -12.73
C THR A 525 0.71 -36.39 -13.75
N PRO A 526 0.23 -37.44 -14.46
CA PRO A 526 1.00 -38.08 -15.52
C PRO A 526 1.30 -37.13 -16.68
N ASP A 527 2.47 -37.31 -17.33
CA ASP A 527 2.91 -36.50 -18.48
C ASP A 527 1.89 -36.45 -19.65
N SER A 528 1.02 -37.46 -19.74
CA SER A 528 -0.06 -37.52 -20.73
C SER A 528 -1.14 -36.44 -20.58
N GLN A 529 -1.21 -35.74 -19.45
CA GLN A 529 -2.13 -34.62 -19.22
C GLN A 529 -1.47 -33.23 -19.34
N SER A 530 -0.20 -33.18 -19.77
CA SER A 530 0.57 -31.94 -19.99
C SER A 530 -0.08 -30.97 -21.00
N ASP A 531 -1.02 -31.45 -21.81
CA ASP A 531 -1.78 -30.68 -22.80
C ASP A 531 -3.05 -30.00 -22.26
N SER A 532 -3.36 -30.17 -20.97
CA SER A 532 -4.55 -29.57 -20.36
C SER A 532 -4.49 -28.03 -20.37
N GLN A 533 -5.67 -27.40 -20.38
CA GLN A 533 -5.78 -25.93 -20.33
C GLN A 533 -5.09 -25.32 -19.11
N PHE A 534 -5.06 -26.06 -17.99
CA PHE A 534 -4.36 -25.67 -16.77
C PHE A 534 -2.85 -25.53 -17.02
N PHE A 535 -2.17 -26.57 -17.51
CA PHE A 535 -0.72 -26.52 -17.76
C PHE A 535 -0.33 -25.52 -18.86
N LYS A 536 -1.18 -25.36 -19.89
CA LYS A 536 -0.98 -24.32 -20.93
C LYS A 536 -1.00 -22.92 -20.31
N PHE A 537 -1.97 -22.65 -19.42
CA PHE A 537 -2.03 -21.40 -18.68
C PHE A 537 -0.79 -21.21 -17.80
N LEU A 538 -0.37 -22.26 -17.07
CA LEU A 538 0.79 -22.19 -16.20
C LEU A 538 2.08 -21.90 -16.98
N ARG A 539 2.27 -22.56 -18.13
CA ARG A 539 3.43 -22.37 -18.99
C ARG A 539 3.51 -20.94 -19.51
N GLN A 540 2.38 -20.38 -19.92
CA GLN A 540 2.33 -19.03 -20.48
C GLN A 540 2.57 -17.95 -19.42
N PHE A 541 1.90 -18.03 -18.27
CA PHE A 541 1.89 -16.92 -17.30
C PHE A 541 2.72 -17.20 -16.05
N GLY A 542 2.82 -18.45 -15.60
CA GLY A 542 3.56 -18.81 -14.38
C GLY A 542 5.06 -18.62 -14.50
N GLY A 543 5.64 -18.98 -15.64
CA GLY A 543 7.07 -18.74 -15.89
C GLY A 543 7.42 -17.26 -16.01
N ARG A 544 6.54 -16.47 -16.66
CA ARG A 544 6.76 -15.03 -16.91
C ARG A 544 6.53 -14.18 -15.65
N TYR A 545 5.68 -14.63 -14.73
CA TYR A 545 5.25 -13.84 -13.59
C TYR A 545 6.42 -13.42 -12.67
N PRO A 546 7.28 -14.31 -12.15
CA PRO A 546 8.43 -13.93 -11.33
C PRO A 546 9.40 -12.98 -12.05
N ASP A 547 9.56 -13.10 -13.36
CA ASP A 547 10.42 -12.22 -14.16
C ASP A 547 9.80 -10.83 -14.31
N LYS A 548 8.47 -10.72 -14.45
CA LYS A 548 7.76 -9.43 -14.39
C LYS A 548 7.92 -8.76 -13.03
N LEU A 549 7.82 -9.50 -11.93
CA LEU A 549 8.06 -8.94 -10.59
C LEU A 549 9.47 -8.35 -10.47
N GLN A 550 10.49 -9.09 -10.91
CA GLN A 550 11.88 -8.62 -10.93
C GLN A 550 12.06 -7.36 -11.79
N GLY A 551 11.42 -7.32 -12.97
CA GLY A 551 11.47 -6.15 -13.86
C GLY A 551 10.86 -4.89 -13.22
N ILE A 552 9.78 -5.03 -12.46
CA ILE A 552 9.16 -3.90 -11.74
C ILE A 552 10.07 -3.41 -10.61
N LEU A 553 10.70 -4.31 -9.85
CA LEU A 553 11.66 -3.93 -8.81
C LEU A 553 12.87 -3.19 -9.40
N ALA A 554 13.39 -3.64 -10.55
CA ALA A 554 14.46 -2.96 -11.27
C ALA A 554 14.05 -1.54 -11.70
N LYS A 555 12.85 -1.37 -12.28
CA LYS A 555 12.31 -0.06 -12.64
C LYS A 555 12.11 0.87 -11.44
N PHE A 556 11.71 0.33 -10.29
CA PHE A 556 11.63 1.12 -9.07
C PHE A 556 13.00 1.65 -8.65
N ILE A 557 14.05 0.81 -8.72
CA ILE A 557 15.43 1.22 -8.41
C ILE A 557 15.91 2.31 -9.37
N GLU A 558 15.66 2.15 -10.69
CA GLU A 558 15.96 3.16 -11.70
C GLU A 558 15.26 4.49 -11.37
N GLY A 559 13.96 4.45 -11.11
CA GLY A 559 13.16 5.62 -10.73
C GLY A 559 13.62 6.27 -9.42
N ALA A 560 14.11 5.49 -8.47
CA ALA A 560 14.57 6.00 -7.18
C ALA A 560 15.84 6.87 -7.25
N SER A 561 16.57 6.81 -8.37
CA SER A 561 17.73 7.66 -8.62
C SER A 561 17.39 9.02 -9.24
N MET A 562 16.13 9.24 -9.63
CA MET A 562 15.69 10.45 -10.34
C MET A 562 15.59 11.67 -9.42
N LYS A 563 15.76 12.86 -10.01
CA LYS A 563 15.57 14.15 -9.34
C LYS A 563 14.57 15.02 -10.08
N HIS A 564 13.56 15.50 -9.36
CA HIS A 564 12.56 16.43 -9.88
C HIS A 564 12.78 17.81 -9.24
N GLY A 565 13.06 18.84 -10.05
CA GLY A 565 13.41 20.17 -9.54
C GLY A 565 14.66 20.20 -8.66
N GLY A 566 15.61 19.27 -8.88
CA GLY A 566 16.80 19.10 -8.04
C GLY A 566 16.55 18.37 -6.71
N ILE A 567 15.31 17.93 -6.46
CA ILE A 567 14.92 17.19 -5.25
C ILE A 567 14.95 15.70 -5.53
N ASP A 568 15.61 14.95 -4.66
CA ASP A 568 15.69 13.50 -4.75
C ASP A 568 14.31 12.85 -4.62
N TYR A 569 14.15 11.67 -5.22
CA TYR A 569 12.87 10.97 -5.30
C TYR A 569 12.24 10.69 -3.93
N ILE A 570 10.94 11.02 -3.82
CA ILE A 570 10.08 10.67 -2.69
C ILE A 570 8.84 9.95 -3.22
N ALA A 571 8.79 8.63 -2.98
CA ALA A 571 7.68 7.80 -3.44
C ALA A 571 6.45 7.92 -2.53
N PRO A 572 5.22 7.95 -3.06
CA PRO A 572 4.01 7.72 -2.28
C PRO A 572 3.98 6.29 -1.71
N VAL A 573 3.67 6.20 -0.41
CA VAL A 573 3.69 4.98 0.40
C VAL A 573 2.77 3.91 -0.15
N ARG A 574 1.48 4.23 -0.39
CA ARG A 574 0.50 3.21 -0.80
C ARG A 574 0.73 2.67 -2.21
N PRO A 575 0.69 3.49 -3.26
CA PRO A 575 0.76 2.96 -4.62
C PRO A 575 2.15 2.45 -5.03
N ILE A 576 3.22 2.83 -4.32
CA ILE A 576 4.58 2.43 -4.69
C ILE A 576 5.28 1.66 -3.57
N VAL A 577 5.45 2.23 -2.37
CA VAL A 577 6.26 1.58 -1.31
C VAL A 577 5.64 0.27 -0.81
N ILE A 578 4.33 0.25 -0.56
CA ILE A 578 3.60 -0.97 -0.16
C ILE A 578 3.60 -1.98 -1.32
N GLU A 579 3.52 -1.51 -2.56
CA GLU A 579 3.60 -2.38 -3.73
C GLU A 579 4.98 -3.06 -3.81
N VAL A 580 6.08 -2.34 -3.59
CA VAL A 580 7.43 -2.94 -3.56
C VAL A 580 7.53 -4.05 -2.51
N VAL A 581 6.99 -3.84 -1.31
CA VAL A 581 6.93 -4.88 -0.27
C VAL A 581 6.09 -6.07 -0.74
N ASN A 582 4.97 -5.82 -1.41
CA ASN A 582 4.11 -6.86 -1.98
C ASN A 582 4.85 -7.71 -3.03
N LEU A 583 5.56 -7.06 -3.96
CA LEU A 583 6.32 -7.74 -5.02
C LEU A 583 7.42 -8.62 -4.42
N CYS A 584 8.16 -8.12 -3.43
CA CYS A 584 9.19 -8.90 -2.73
C CYS A 584 8.56 -10.08 -1.96
N LYS A 585 7.45 -9.86 -1.24
CA LYS A 585 6.69 -10.93 -0.58
C LYS A 585 6.31 -12.03 -1.58
N ASN A 586 5.76 -11.67 -2.74
CA ASN A 586 5.37 -12.61 -3.78
C ASN A 586 6.56 -13.40 -4.36
N ILE A 587 7.75 -12.79 -4.46
CA ILE A 587 8.97 -13.49 -4.88
C ILE A 587 9.42 -14.52 -3.84
N VAL A 588 9.32 -14.21 -2.55
CA VAL A 588 9.62 -15.17 -1.47
C VAL A 588 8.66 -16.35 -1.52
N GLU A 589 7.36 -16.07 -1.62
CA GLU A 589 6.31 -17.08 -1.73
C GLU A 589 6.53 -18.00 -2.94
N ASN A 590 6.88 -17.42 -4.10
CA ASN A 590 7.16 -18.21 -5.30
C ASN A 590 8.36 -19.15 -5.11
N ASN A 591 9.44 -18.68 -4.48
CA ASN A 591 10.61 -19.52 -4.20
C ASN A 591 10.32 -20.62 -3.19
N LEU A 592 9.51 -20.34 -2.16
CA LEU A 592 9.09 -21.33 -1.18
C LEU A 592 8.30 -22.46 -1.85
N ILE A 593 7.34 -22.11 -2.69
CA ILE A 593 6.52 -23.10 -3.41
C ILE A 593 7.37 -23.92 -4.39
N ARG A 594 8.33 -23.29 -5.06
CA ARG A 594 9.27 -24.00 -5.95
C ARG A 594 10.17 -24.96 -5.19
N LEU A 595 10.69 -24.55 -4.04
CA LEU A 595 11.50 -25.42 -3.19
C LEU A 595 10.70 -26.65 -2.77
N LYS A 596 9.43 -26.48 -2.39
CA LYS A 596 8.54 -27.59 -2.03
C LYS A 596 8.19 -28.50 -3.21
N GLY A 597 7.81 -27.91 -4.35
CA GLY A 597 7.35 -28.65 -5.52
C GLY A 597 8.45 -29.25 -6.40
N SER A 598 9.71 -28.82 -6.25
CA SER A 598 10.80 -29.30 -7.12
C SER A 598 12.13 -29.52 -6.42
N GLY A 599 12.23 -29.24 -5.11
CA GLY A 599 13.50 -29.24 -4.37
C GLY A 599 14.46 -28.11 -4.79
N ARG A 600 14.04 -27.20 -5.68
CA ARG A 600 14.92 -26.18 -6.31
C ARG A 600 14.35 -24.78 -6.16
N LEU A 601 15.25 -23.82 -5.98
CA LEU A 601 14.96 -22.38 -5.99
C LEU A 601 14.90 -21.83 -7.42
N HIS A 602 14.53 -20.55 -7.55
CA HIS A 602 14.53 -19.85 -8.82
C HIS A 602 15.93 -19.75 -9.45
N PRO A 603 16.11 -19.87 -10.79
CA PRO A 603 17.42 -19.73 -11.42
C PRO A 603 18.07 -18.37 -11.12
N ASN A 604 17.27 -17.30 -11.18
CA ASN A 604 17.69 -15.93 -10.86
C ASN A 604 17.63 -15.60 -9.35
N PHE A 605 17.72 -16.59 -8.46
CA PHE A 605 17.58 -16.38 -7.01
C PHE A 605 18.56 -15.33 -6.46
N ASP A 606 19.82 -15.38 -6.87
CA ASP A 606 20.82 -14.42 -6.39
C ASP A 606 20.55 -13.00 -6.89
N LYS A 607 20.01 -12.85 -8.11
CA LYS A 607 19.54 -11.56 -8.63
C LYS A 607 18.33 -11.05 -7.82
N GLN A 608 17.41 -11.92 -7.42
CA GLN A 608 16.27 -11.55 -6.59
C GLN A 608 16.72 -11.04 -5.21
N LEU A 609 17.71 -11.68 -4.59
CA LEU A 609 18.32 -11.22 -3.34
C LEU A 609 18.97 -9.84 -3.47
N ASP A 610 19.67 -9.60 -4.57
CA ASP A 610 20.31 -8.31 -4.84
C ASP A 610 19.27 -7.19 -5.06
N LEU A 611 18.20 -7.46 -5.81
CA LEU A 611 17.08 -6.52 -5.98
C LEU A 611 16.43 -6.16 -4.64
N PHE A 612 16.27 -7.10 -3.70
CA PHE A 612 15.69 -6.80 -2.39
C PHE A 612 16.55 -5.79 -1.62
N LYS A 613 17.88 -6.00 -1.65
CA LYS A 613 18.85 -5.11 -1.01
C LYS A 613 18.82 -3.72 -1.64
N GLN A 614 18.89 -3.62 -2.97
CA GLN A 614 18.86 -2.35 -3.67
C GLN A 614 17.56 -1.57 -3.41
N CYS A 615 16.41 -2.26 -3.40
CA CYS A 615 15.13 -1.65 -3.00
C CYS A 615 15.14 -1.16 -1.54
N ALA A 616 15.71 -1.93 -0.62
CA ALA A 616 15.83 -1.55 0.79
C ALA A 616 16.73 -0.32 0.98
N ASP A 617 17.84 -0.25 0.25
CA ASP A 617 18.78 0.87 0.25
C ASP A 617 18.13 2.13 -0.35
N ALA A 618 17.38 2.00 -1.45
CA ALA A 618 16.62 3.11 -2.04
C ALA A 618 15.59 3.70 -1.06
N LEU A 619 14.87 2.86 -0.31
CA LEU A 619 13.94 3.31 0.73
C LEU A 619 14.65 4.00 1.91
N VAL A 620 15.85 3.54 2.28
CA VAL A 620 16.67 4.20 3.32
C VAL A 620 17.16 5.57 2.83
N ALA A 621 17.51 5.70 1.54
CA ALA A 621 17.93 6.97 0.96
C ALA A 621 16.83 8.04 1.07
N MET A 622 15.56 7.69 0.85
CA MET A 622 14.41 8.60 1.02
C MET A 622 14.28 9.18 2.43
N VAL A 623 14.87 8.53 3.43
CA VAL A 623 14.85 8.99 4.84
C VAL A 623 16.15 9.65 5.25
N SER A 624 17.28 9.18 4.71
CA SER A 624 18.60 9.76 4.99
C SER A 624 18.70 11.21 4.50
N GLN A 625 17.89 11.60 3.50
CA GLN A 625 17.66 13.00 3.10
C GLN A 625 17.16 13.89 4.26
N SER A 626 16.35 13.34 5.17
CA SER A 626 15.88 14.03 6.37
C SER A 626 16.95 14.14 7.46
N GLY A 627 18.11 13.50 7.24
CA GLY A 627 19.26 13.32 8.14
C GLY A 627 18.92 12.77 9.52
N ASN A 628 17.75 12.14 9.68
CA ASN A 628 17.43 11.33 10.84
C ASN A 628 18.17 10.00 10.73
N SER A 629 18.65 9.45 11.85
CA SER A 629 19.10 8.07 11.81
C SER A 629 17.92 7.16 11.46
N PRO A 630 18.13 6.08 10.68
CA PRO A 630 17.07 5.14 10.33
C PRO A 630 16.28 4.64 11.55
N GLU A 631 16.97 4.46 12.68
CA GLU A 631 16.36 4.02 13.93
C GLU A 631 15.43 5.07 14.56
N VAL A 632 15.79 6.36 14.53
CA VAL A 632 14.89 7.43 14.98
C VAL A 632 13.66 7.52 14.08
N ALA A 633 13.83 7.43 12.77
CA ALA A 633 12.73 7.45 11.82
C ALA A 633 11.79 6.25 11.98
N PHE A 634 12.34 5.06 12.27
CA PHE A 634 11.53 3.87 12.56
C PHE A 634 10.69 4.05 13.83
N ARG A 635 11.30 4.60 14.89
CA ARG A 635 10.59 4.90 16.15
C ARG A 635 9.52 5.97 16.01
N SER A 636 9.67 6.90 15.06
CA SER A 636 8.63 7.89 14.73
C SER A 636 7.53 7.35 13.80
N GLY A 637 7.58 6.07 13.40
CA GLY A 637 6.57 5.45 12.55
C GLY A 637 6.75 5.74 11.05
N CYS A 638 7.97 5.97 10.57
CA CYS A 638 8.26 6.21 9.16
C CYS A 638 8.10 4.94 8.31
N MET A 639 7.29 5.02 7.25
CA MET A 639 7.00 3.89 6.38
C MET A 639 8.15 3.45 5.48
N TYR A 640 9.00 4.37 5.03
CA TYR A 640 10.14 4.03 4.18
C TYR A 640 11.14 3.12 4.92
N ILE A 641 11.54 3.47 6.15
CA ILE A 641 12.41 2.60 6.97
C ILE A 641 11.68 1.32 7.37
N ALA A 642 10.39 1.39 7.71
CA ALA A 642 9.63 0.20 8.08
C ALA A 642 9.61 -0.82 6.93
N SER A 643 9.33 -0.36 5.70
CA SER A 643 9.38 -1.19 4.51
C SER A 643 10.79 -1.70 4.22
N SER A 644 11.83 -0.88 4.36
CA SER A 644 13.23 -1.34 4.23
C SER A 644 13.59 -2.45 5.22
N LYS A 645 13.23 -2.31 6.50
CA LYS A 645 13.42 -3.38 7.52
C LYS A 645 12.62 -4.65 7.16
N MET A 646 11.43 -4.51 6.57
CA MET A 646 10.65 -5.66 6.09
C MET A 646 11.30 -6.34 4.89
N LEU A 647 11.85 -5.59 3.94
CA LEU A 647 12.58 -6.16 2.81
C LEU A 647 13.82 -6.94 3.27
N ASN A 648 14.56 -6.40 4.25
CA ASN A 648 15.68 -7.13 4.88
C ASN A 648 15.19 -8.42 5.58
N GLY A 649 14.07 -8.37 6.28
CA GLY A 649 13.46 -9.57 6.88
C GLY A 649 13.05 -10.62 5.84
N LEU A 650 12.51 -10.20 4.69
CA LEU A 650 12.22 -11.09 3.56
C LEU A 650 13.50 -11.65 2.92
N GLN A 651 14.57 -10.85 2.87
CA GLN A 651 15.88 -11.28 2.39
C GLN A 651 16.50 -12.35 3.30
N ASP A 652 16.41 -12.18 4.62
CA ASP A 652 16.87 -13.17 5.61
C ASP A 652 16.14 -14.52 5.45
N LEU A 653 14.83 -14.48 5.17
CA LEU A 653 14.05 -15.68 4.87
C LEU A 653 14.53 -16.35 3.57
N MET A 654 14.79 -15.58 2.53
CA MET A 654 15.39 -16.10 1.29
C MET A 654 16.74 -16.77 1.57
N TYR A 655 17.65 -16.16 2.34
CA TYR A 655 18.92 -16.80 2.71
C TYR A 655 18.69 -18.14 3.44
N THR A 656 17.69 -18.21 4.29
CA THR A 656 17.30 -19.47 4.97
C THR A 656 16.85 -20.52 3.97
N LEU A 657 16.04 -20.15 2.97
CA LEU A 657 15.64 -21.06 1.88
C LEU A 657 16.85 -21.54 1.05
N LYS A 658 17.83 -20.67 0.79
CA LYS A 658 19.09 -21.04 0.11
C LYS A 658 19.84 -22.11 0.89
N GLN A 659 19.97 -21.94 2.21
CA GLN A 659 20.61 -22.93 3.08
C GLN A 659 19.85 -24.25 3.07
N GLN A 660 18.52 -24.23 3.20
CA GLN A 660 17.68 -25.43 3.15
C GLN A 660 17.84 -26.18 1.82
N SER A 661 17.80 -25.49 0.68
CA SER A 661 17.99 -26.11 -0.63
C SER A 661 19.35 -26.80 -0.79
N SER A 662 20.39 -26.23 -0.18
CA SER A 662 21.74 -26.81 -0.21
C SER A 662 21.86 -28.06 0.66
N MET A 663 21.11 -28.13 1.77
CA MET A 663 21.06 -29.32 2.61
C MET A 663 20.34 -30.46 1.90
N VAL A 664 19.19 -30.20 1.27
CA VAL A 664 18.44 -31.21 0.50
C VAL A 664 19.32 -31.84 -0.58
N ARG A 665 20.05 -31.02 -1.37
CA ARG A 665 20.99 -31.54 -2.39
C ARG A 665 22.09 -32.41 -1.80
N LYS A 666 22.66 -32.04 -0.65
CA LYS A 666 23.70 -32.84 0.00
C LYS A 666 23.19 -34.18 0.52
N TYR A 667 21.94 -34.23 1.00
CA TYR A 667 21.30 -35.49 1.39
C TYR A 667 21.00 -36.37 0.18
N ASP A 668 20.50 -35.80 -0.92
CA ASP A 668 20.27 -36.53 -2.18
C ASP A 668 21.58 -37.07 -2.76
N GLU A 669 22.66 -36.28 -2.75
CA GLU A 669 23.99 -36.70 -3.17
C GLU A 669 24.59 -37.77 -2.25
N ALA A 670 24.36 -37.70 -0.94
CA ALA A 670 24.83 -38.70 0.02
C ALA A 670 24.06 -40.04 -0.08
N MET A 671 22.77 -39.99 -0.39
CA MET A 671 21.91 -41.17 -0.58
C MET A 671 22.09 -41.80 -1.97
N GLY A 672 22.41 -41.00 -3.00
CA GLY A 672 22.76 -41.49 -4.34
C GLY A 672 24.09 -42.26 -4.42
N VAL A 673 24.89 -42.26 -3.35
CA VAL A 673 26.13 -43.06 -3.23
C VAL A 673 25.86 -44.44 -2.61
N VAL A 674 24.64 -44.70 -2.12
CA VAL A 674 24.23 -46.02 -1.62
C VAL A 674 23.40 -46.73 -2.70
N ASP A 675 24.09 -47.45 -3.60
CA ASP A 675 23.47 -48.35 -4.57
C ASP A 675 22.51 -49.32 -3.87
N THR A 676 21.21 -49.08 -4.00
CA THR A 676 20.16 -50.04 -3.66
C THR A 676 19.36 -50.37 -4.92
N PRO A 677 19.01 -51.65 -5.15
CA PRO A 677 18.61 -52.12 -6.46
C PRO A 677 17.24 -51.57 -6.87
N VAL A 678 17.17 -51.22 -8.15
CA VAL A 678 16.00 -50.85 -8.94
C VAL A 678 14.84 -51.81 -8.67
N ASN A 679 13.88 -51.40 -7.85
CA ASN A 679 12.44 -51.75 -7.93
C ASN A 679 11.68 -51.20 -6.71
N THR A 680 11.52 -49.89 -6.64
CA THR A 680 10.42 -49.26 -5.90
C THR A 680 10.16 -47.89 -6.54
N THR A 681 9.17 -47.84 -7.42
CA THR A 681 8.60 -46.61 -7.97
C THR A 681 7.67 -45.99 -6.92
N GLU A 682 8.21 -45.58 -5.77
CA GLU A 682 7.53 -44.68 -4.85
C GLU A 682 8.31 -43.37 -4.81
N PRO A 683 7.67 -42.21 -5.10
CA PRO A 683 8.33 -40.93 -4.92
C PRO A 683 8.69 -40.76 -3.45
N PHE A 684 9.94 -40.39 -3.16
CA PHE A 684 10.40 -40.11 -1.80
C PHE A 684 9.45 -39.12 -1.14
N ALA A 685 8.68 -39.60 -0.16
CA ALA A 685 7.78 -38.79 0.63
C ALA A 685 8.62 -37.85 1.49
N MET A 686 8.68 -36.58 1.08
CA MET A 686 9.04 -35.51 2.02
C MET A 686 8.14 -35.64 3.26
N PRO A 687 8.65 -35.37 4.48
CA PRO A 687 7.82 -35.34 5.68
C PRO A 687 6.57 -34.53 5.39
N ASN A 688 5.41 -35.05 5.80
CA ASN A 688 4.12 -34.47 5.55
C ASN A 688 3.97 -33.21 6.42
N VAL A 689 4.68 -32.14 6.06
CA VAL A 689 4.57 -30.85 6.70
C VAL A 689 3.32 -30.22 6.13
N GLN A 690 2.22 -30.32 6.88
CA GLN A 690 1.09 -29.45 6.65
C GLN A 690 1.59 -28.02 6.89
N PHE A 691 1.34 -27.16 5.89
CA PHE A 691 1.47 -25.72 6.03
C PHE A 691 0.06 -25.15 5.98
N SER A 692 -0.27 -24.15 6.80
CA SER A 692 -1.33 -23.19 6.45
C SER A 692 -0.78 -22.28 5.35
N SER A 693 -0.50 -22.87 4.18
CA SER A 693 -0.01 -22.14 3.03
C SER A 693 -1.18 -21.33 2.45
N PHE A 694 -1.52 -20.22 3.10
CA PHE A 694 -2.49 -19.24 2.61
C PHE A 694 -2.08 -18.63 1.24
N GLU A 695 -0.90 -19.02 0.75
CA GLU A 695 0.00 -18.49 -0.26
C GLU A 695 -0.28 -18.98 -1.69
N ALA A 696 -1.52 -18.86 -2.14
CA ALA A 696 -1.91 -19.41 -3.44
C ALA A 696 -2.07 -18.35 -4.54
N TRP A 697 -1.68 -17.10 -4.31
CA TRP A 697 -2.00 -16.03 -5.25
C TRP A 697 -1.04 -15.97 -6.44
N ASN A 698 0.18 -16.50 -6.28
CA ASN A 698 1.32 -16.15 -7.14
C ASN A 698 2.27 -17.32 -7.39
N MET A 699 1.74 -18.54 -7.35
CA MET A 699 2.59 -19.71 -7.51
C MET A 699 2.94 -19.94 -8.99
N TRP A 700 4.02 -20.66 -9.24
CA TRP A 700 4.15 -21.74 -10.25
C TRP A 700 5.62 -22.18 -10.40
N PRO A 701 5.87 -23.47 -10.62
CA PRO A 701 7.15 -24.00 -11.06
C PRO A 701 7.45 -23.71 -12.53
N TYR A 702 8.75 -23.73 -12.83
CA TYR A 702 9.32 -23.48 -14.15
C TYR A 702 9.08 -24.65 -15.12
N SER A 703 8.96 -24.37 -16.42
CA SER A 703 8.62 -25.33 -17.47
C SER A 703 9.67 -26.40 -17.79
N ASN A 704 10.93 -26.26 -17.35
CA ASN A 704 12.00 -27.20 -17.69
C ASN A 704 11.95 -28.54 -16.94
N THR A 705 11.04 -28.76 -16.00
CA THR A 705 10.81 -30.09 -15.41
C THR A 705 9.87 -30.97 -16.25
N MET A 706 9.30 -30.44 -17.35
CA MET A 706 8.47 -31.20 -18.29
C MET A 706 9.28 -31.85 -19.42
N HIS A 707 10.61 -31.78 -19.37
CA HIS A 707 11.50 -32.53 -20.26
C HIS A 707 12.41 -33.40 -19.41
N GLY A 708 12.31 -34.70 -19.66
CA GLY A 708 12.94 -35.75 -18.87
C GLY A 708 14.46 -35.62 -18.75
N ALA A 709 14.97 -36.37 -17.78
CA ALA A 709 16.37 -36.57 -17.50
C ALA A 709 17.22 -36.74 -18.79
N PHE A 710 17.99 -35.71 -19.12
CA PHE A 710 19.25 -35.83 -19.85
C PHE A 710 20.22 -34.79 -19.28
N GLN A 711 21.23 -35.29 -18.56
CA GLN A 711 22.60 -34.77 -18.66
C GLN A 711 23.46 -35.95 -19.16
N PRO A 712 24.61 -35.75 -19.82
CA PRO A 712 25.33 -34.50 -20.09
C PRO A 712 25.70 -34.31 -21.58
N GLY A 713 26.04 -33.08 -21.98
CA GLY A 713 26.66 -32.77 -23.26
C GLY A 713 25.84 -31.80 -24.10
N ASP A 714 26.46 -30.67 -24.46
CA ASP A 714 25.94 -29.59 -25.29
C ASP A 714 24.95 -30.05 -26.36
N ILE A 715 23.80 -29.38 -26.44
CA ILE A 715 23.10 -28.94 -27.66
C ILE A 715 21.81 -28.20 -27.24
N LEU A 716 21.77 -26.92 -27.62
CA LEU A 716 20.63 -25.98 -27.65
C LEU A 716 20.25 -25.28 -26.32
N ASP A 717 21.04 -24.25 -26.05
CA ASP A 717 20.71 -23.08 -25.24
C ASP A 717 19.52 -22.30 -25.84
N TRP A 718 18.31 -22.55 -25.34
CA TRP A 718 17.10 -21.83 -25.74
C TRP A 718 17.03 -20.38 -25.20
N GLY A 719 18.09 -19.89 -24.55
CA GLY A 719 18.28 -18.47 -24.25
C GLY A 719 18.59 -17.63 -25.51
N GLN A 720 19.10 -18.23 -26.59
CA GLN A 720 19.51 -17.49 -27.79
C GLN A 720 18.40 -17.21 -28.82
N LEU A 721 17.20 -17.79 -28.69
CA LEU A 721 16.08 -17.53 -29.62
C LEU A 721 15.12 -16.41 -29.16
N SER A 722 15.38 -15.81 -28.00
CA SER A 722 14.65 -14.62 -27.52
C SER A 722 15.20 -13.31 -28.10
N SER A 723 16.36 -13.34 -28.77
CA SER A 723 17.03 -12.17 -29.35
C SER A 723 16.77 -11.97 -30.85
N THR A 724 15.83 -12.69 -31.48
CA THR A 724 15.59 -12.60 -32.94
C THR A 724 14.14 -12.36 -33.36
N ILE A 725 13.29 -11.83 -32.48
CA ILE A 725 12.03 -11.21 -32.90
C ILE A 725 12.00 -9.76 -32.43
N TRP A 726 12.90 -8.96 -33.02
CA TRP A 726 12.77 -7.54 -33.35
C TRP A 726 13.94 -7.26 -34.31
N PRO A 727 13.73 -7.06 -35.61
CA PRO A 727 14.75 -6.40 -36.39
C PRO A 727 14.89 -4.96 -35.84
N PRO A 728 16.11 -4.45 -35.65
CA PRO A 728 16.32 -3.03 -35.46
C PRO A 728 16.00 -2.34 -36.79
N ASP A 729 15.05 -1.40 -36.78
CA ASP A 729 15.01 -0.46 -37.91
C ASP A 729 16.26 0.44 -37.81
N PRO A 730 17.02 0.61 -38.91
CA PRO A 730 18.25 1.36 -38.89
C PRO A 730 17.92 2.84 -39.02
N MET A 731 18.15 3.62 -37.97
CA MET A 731 18.54 5.04 -38.01
C MET A 731 18.53 5.58 -36.57
N THR A 732 19.66 5.46 -35.86
CA THR A 732 20.07 6.36 -34.77
C THR A 732 21.50 5.99 -34.35
N ASP A 733 22.45 6.09 -35.28
CA ASP A 733 23.86 6.21 -34.92
C ASP A 733 24.19 7.70 -34.74
N LEU A 734 24.16 8.17 -33.50
CA LEU A 734 24.85 9.38 -33.07
C LEU A 734 26.01 8.96 -32.17
N PRO A 735 27.27 9.09 -32.61
CA PRO A 735 28.40 8.60 -31.83
C PRO A 735 28.76 9.59 -30.73
N ASN A 736 28.69 9.13 -29.48
CA ASN A 736 29.45 9.70 -28.37
C ASN A 736 30.95 9.52 -28.64
N THR A 737 31.65 10.60 -29.02
CA THR A 737 33.11 10.64 -29.03
C THR A 737 33.61 11.65 -28.01
N ALA A 738 33.99 11.14 -26.84
CA ALA A 738 35.00 11.78 -26.01
C ALA A 738 36.36 11.55 -26.68
N ILE A 739 36.95 12.59 -27.27
CA ILE A 739 38.34 12.53 -27.77
C ILE A 739 39.14 13.70 -27.20
N ARG A 740 40.23 13.32 -26.54
CA ARG A 740 41.35 14.15 -26.09
C ARG A 740 41.98 14.90 -27.26
N LEU A 741 42.23 16.20 -27.10
CA LEU A 741 43.21 16.95 -27.88
C LEU A 741 44.65 16.56 -27.45
N PRO A 742 45.61 16.55 -28.39
CA PRO A 742 46.49 17.73 -28.50
C PRO A 742 46.95 18.10 -29.93
N SER A 743 47.26 19.41 -30.10
CA SER A 743 48.19 20.05 -31.08
C SER A 743 47.85 19.89 -32.59
N THR A 744 47.97 20.87 -33.50
CA THR A 744 48.73 22.13 -33.58
C THR A 744 48.20 22.95 -34.79
N ALA A 745 48.18 24.28 -34.64
CA ALA A 745 48.49 25.36 -35.60
C ALA A 745 47.84 25.49 -37.02
N ALA A 746 47.51 26.77 -37.31
CA ALA A 746 47.31 27.47 -38.61
C ALA A 746 46.02 27.14 -39.39
N GLU A 747 45.31 28.04 -40.08
CA GLU A 747 45.30 29.50 -40.38
C GLU A 747 43.98 29.68 -41.16
N PHE A 748 43.08 30.59 -40.76
CA PHE A 748 42.68 31.83 -41.46
C PHE A 748 41.71 31.72 -42.67
N GLU A 749 40.84 32.75 -42.71
CA GLU A 749 39.93 33.23 -43.79
C GLU A 749 38.52 32.58 -43.90
N SER A 750 37.45 33.28 -43.48
CA SER A 750 36.76 34.42 -44.13
C SER A 750 35.92 34.01 -45.35
N SER A 751 34.59 34.00 -45.19
CA SER A 751 33.65 34.81 -46.00
C SER A 751 32.19 34.35 -45.83
N MET A 752 31.36 35.26 -45.30
CA MET A 752 29.92 35.39 -45.59
C MET A 752 29.70 35.58 -47.12
N PRO A 753 28.49 35.38 -47.71
CA PRO A 753 27.31 36.25 -47.43
C PRO A 753 25.93 35.55 -47.72
N PRO A 754 24.79 36.25 -47.98
CA PRO A 754 23.55 36.09 -47.20
C PRO A 754 22.26 35.93 -48.10
N PHE A 755 21.08 36.11 -47.48
CA PHE A 755 19.76 36.54 -48.05
C PHE A 755 18.68 35.47 -48.35
N HIS A 756 17.54 35.58 -47.63
CA HIS A 756 16.17 36.03 -48.04
C HIS A 756 15.34 34.88 -48.63
N GLU A 757 14.06 34.64 -48.29
CA GLU A 757 12.97 35.43 -47.69
C GLU A 757 12.34 34.75 -46.47
#